data_AF-A0A2N6ETT2-F1
#
_entry.id   AF-A0A2N6ETT2-F1
#
_cell.length_a   1.000
_cell.length_b   1.000
_cell.length_c   1.000
_cell.angle_alpha   90.00
_cell.angle_beta   90.00
_cell.angle_gamma   90.00
#
_symmetry.space_group_name_H-M   'P 1'
#
loop_
_entity.id
_entity.type
_entity.pdbx_description
1 polymer ?
#
loop_
_entity_poly.entity_id
_entity_poly.type
_entity_poly.pdbx_seq_one_letter_code
_entity_poly.pdbx_strand_id
1 'polypeptide(L)'
;MRYRPAPIDTAAVELDRAQRLLVEKLARNTHDVWAQQRLDDGWRYGAERNDTAKTHPCLVPYDQLPEDEKDYDRVVSGAVVKTLLKMGYTIQSPQIRDAASEAEEAWLHLRSLATCPAELLAFWQQRDEDVWAHRPELYLWIGRQFLKMADALTAYDALSVGLKRVSDVTLLDRDDPLRELHLELRQQRALALIHTGAYQQAREDLVLLAEQIGYDGEICGLIGRTWKEQASHCLDEIPRQQALKAAFSCYEQGWQLALAADQVDQAYYAGINAATLALWGGDLQGAHHLAGQVYPLCDRERQRLEHADETVPFWLLATLGEAALLLEQDDQAEHWYAAAVERMGADLRAKASMYAQARRIVDSLGSASPWLETLLAPPSVVVFCGHRVDLADAQSPRFPAAAEQRVREQISTRLEALDAGIGYGAAASGADLLFHEEMLRRGGKVVVVLPFEIEPFRRISVEEAGVEWGCRFDAVIGRADEVRVLGRYDQRATNGLFDFCNHYMYGAARIHSASLNSAFHALCVWNGGGGAPGGTASAVALWRRMSPVWQINPLQEESRLLPLFQEPIPAEIHFAEKGSGEVRHHSHLCMLFADVKGYSQLSESQSAIFSECFLEHVGRVIGRFDRGILSRRTQGDGLFLVFDSLPTALALAKELRDETAAVDWTRHQLPDSLTYRISLDAGPCFSYRDPITGQQEYCGHYVVRAARMEPVTPPGQVFASETFVAMARMQGIAAATFSYAGQIALPKNYGCVQAFHVA
;
A
#
# COMPACT_ATOMS: atom_id res chain seq x y z
N MET A 1 13.18 73.37 32.57
CA MET A 1 13.95 72.12 32.76
C MET A 1 15.11 72.11 31.78
N ARG A 2 16.35 71.86 32.23
CA ARG A 2 17.47 71.54 31.31
C ARG A 2 17.46 70.03 31.09
N TYR A 3 17.12 69.60 29.87
CA TYR A 3 17.23 68.20 29.48
C TYR A 3 18.71 67.75 29.58
N ARG A 4 18.95 66.60 30.20
CA ARG A 4 20.27 65.95 30.27
C ARG A 4 20.09 64.51 29.80
N PRO A 5 20.54 64.14 28.59
CA PRO A 5 20.45 62.76 28.12
C PRO A 5 21.35 61.86 28.98
N ALA A 6 20.84 60.68 29.31
CA ALA A 6 21.56 59.63 30.04
C ALA A 6 21.40 58.29 29.30
N PRO A 7 22.07 58.10 28.16
CA PRO A 7 21.98 56.86 27.40
C PRO A 7 22.61 55.70 28.18
N ILE A 8 22.20 54.47 27.86
CA ILE A 8 22.78 53.27 28.45
C ILE A 8 24.23 53.12 27.96
N ASP A 9 25.15 52.93 28.90
CA ASP A 9 26.56 52.71 28.58
C ASP A 9 26.78 51.32 27.95
N THR A 10 27.12 51.34 26.66
CA THR A 10 27.38 50.16 25.83
C THR A 10 28.85 50.04 25.42
N ALA A 11 29.76 50.84 26.00
CA ALA A 11 31.18 50.87 25.62
C ALA A 11 31.88 49.52 25.81
N ALA A 12 31.47 48.75 26.82
CA ALA A 12 31.99 47.42 27.12
C ALA A 12 31.32 46.27 26.34
N VAL A 13 30.36 46.55 25.45
CA VAL A 13 29.68 45.53 24.65
C VAL A 13 30.39 45.39 23.31
N GLU A 14 31.10 44.28 23.13
CA GLU A 14 31.69 43.90 21.86
C GLU A 14 30.70 43.04 21.05
N LEU A 15 30.56 43.36 19.77
CA LEU A 15 29.72 42.60 18.85
C LEU A 15 30.54 41.51 18.18
N ASP A 16 30.00 40.29 18.12
CA ASP A 16 30.58 39.19 17.35
C ASP A 16 30.38 39.38 15.83
N ARG A 17 30.90 38.44 15.03
CA ARG A 17 30.80 38.49 13.56
C ARG A 17 29.34 38.47 13.07
N ALA A 18 28.50 37.62 13.65
CA ALA A 18 27.10 37.48 13.22
C ALA A 18 26.30 38.74 13.56
N GLN A 19 26.55 39.34 14.73
CA GLN A 19 25.94 40.58 15.18
C GLN A 19 26.38 41.78 14.34
N ARG A 20 27.65 41.84 13.89
CA ARG A 20 28.10 42.89 12.94
C ARG A 20 27.40 42.78 11.59
N LEU A 21 27.21 41.56 11.08
CA LEU A 21 26.43 41.33 9.86
C LEU A 21 24.96 41.74 10.03
N LEU A 22 24.38 41.49 11.21
CA LEU A 22 23.05 41.98 11.54
C LEU A 22 22.99 43.51 11.55
N VAL A 23 23.98 44.18 12.14
CA VAL A 23 24.07 45.66 12.12
C VAL A 23 24.08 46.19 10.69
N GLU A 24 24.79 45.55 9.77
CA GLU A 24 24.81 45.98 8.36
C GLU A 24 23.42 45.87 7.70
N LYS A 25 22.70 44.77 7.97
CA LYS A 25 21.33 44.57 7.47
C LYS A 25 20.36 45.62 8.06
N LEU A 26 20.51 45.93 9.35
CA LEU A 26 19.70 46.94 10.02
C LEU A 26 20.02 48.36 9.54
N ALA A 27 21.28 48.67 9.25
CA ALA A 27 21.69 49.95 8.70
C ALA A 27 21.07 50.18 7.32
N ARG A 28 21.15 49.18 6.44
CA ARG A 28 20.47 49.21 5.13
C ARG A 28 18.97 49.44 5.27
N ASN A 29 18.30 48.70 6.15
CA ASN A 29 16.86 48.84 6.35
C ASN A 29 16.50 50.21 6.97
N THR A 30 17.32 50.75 7.87
CA THR A 30 17.13 52.08 8.45
C THR A 30 17.15 53.15 7.37
N HIS A 31 18.11 53.04 6.45
CA HIS A 31 18.19 53.89 5.26
C HIS A 31 16.96 53.76 4.37
N ASP A 32 16.55 52.53 4.03
CA ASP A 32 15.40 52.29 3.16
C ASP A 32 14.10 52.84 3.77
N VAL A 33 13.90 52.70 5.08
CA VAL A 33 12.75 53.28 5.80
C VAL A 33 12.79 54.81 5.76
N TRP A 34 13.96 55.42 5.98
CA TRP A 34 14.12 56.87 5.86
C TRP A 34 13.84 57.35 4.44
N ALA A 35 14.39 56.66 3.43
CA ALA A 35 14.23 57.01 2.02
C ALA A 35 12.77 56.89 1.59
N GLN A 36 12.09 55.80 1.99
CA GLN A 36 10.66 55.60 1.73
C GLN A 36 9.83 56.75 2.32
N GLN A 37 10.03 57.09 3.60
CA GLN A 37 9.30 58.19 4.23
C GLN A 37 9.53 59.52 3.51
N ARG A 38 10.77 59.80 3.08
CA ARG A 38 11.09 61.02 2.35
C ARG A 38 10.44 61.06 0.97
N LEU A 39 10.43 59.95 0.24
CA LEU A 39 9.74 59.84 -1.04
C LEU A 39 8.23 60.09 -0.88
N ASP A 40 7.62 59.51 0.16
CA ASP A 40 6.19 59.70 0.48
C ASP A 40 5.88 61.16 0.85
N ASP A 41 6.81 61.85 1.52
CA ASP A 41 6.73 63.29 1.81
C ASP A 41 6.96 64.19 0.57
N GLY A 42 7.13 63.58 -0.62
CA GLY A 42 7.33 64.25 -1.90
C GLY A 42 8.76 64.71 -2.16
N TRP A 43 9.75 64.14 -1.46
CA TRP A 43 11.16 64.37 -1.77
C TRP A 43 11.61 63.54 -2.96
N ARG A 44 12.65 64.00 -3.65
CA ARG A 44 13.28 63.29 -4.77
C ARG A 44 14.79 63.40 -4.72
N TYR A 45 15.48 62.56 -5.47
CA TYR A 45 16.93 62.68 -5.61
C TYR A 45 17.33 64.06 -6.20
N GLY A 46 18.43 64.61 -5.69
CA GLY A 46 19.12 65.76 -6.27
C GLY A 46 20.53 65.87 -5.71
N ALA A 47 21.47 66.41 -6.51
CA ALA A 47 22.90 66.45 -6.17
C ALA A 47 23.22 67.19 -4.86
N GLU A 48 22.35 68.11 -4.45
CA GLU A 48 22.45 68.82 -3.17
C GLU A 48 21.09 68.81 -2.46
N ARG A 49 21.14 68.94 -1.13
CA ARG A 49 19.93 69.04 -0.31
C ARG A 49 19.29 70.41 -0.53
N ASN A 50 18.01 70.43 -0.92
CA ASN A 50 17.21 71.63 -1.05
C ASN A 50 15.81 71.40 -0.48
N ASP A 51 15.54 71.96 0.69
CA ASP A 51 14.29 71.73 1.41
C ASP A 51 13.08 72.37 0.70
N THR A 52 13.29 73.48 -0.02
CA THR A 52 12.24 74.16 -0.80
C THR A 52 11.85 73.36 -2.04
N ALA A 53 12.85 72.82 -2.75
CA ALA A 53 12.65 71.98 -3.94
C ALA A 53 12.41 70.50 -3.60
N LYS A 54 12.45 70.15 -2.31
CA LYS A 54 12.41 68.80 -1.74
C LYS A 54 13.37 67.83 -2.44
N THR A 55 14.66 68.20 -2.52
CA THR A 55 15.70 67.31 -3.05
C THR A 55 16.70 66.89 -1.98
N HIS A 56 17.18 65.64 -2.01
CA HIS A 56 18.21 65.14 -1.10
C HIS A 56 19.21 64.20 -1.82
N PRO A 57 20.53 64.32 -1.59
CA PRO A 57 21.54 63.51 -2.27
C PRO A 57 21.52 62.04 -1.86
N CYS A 58 21.15 61.75 -0.61
CA CYS A 58 21.10 60.37 -0.10
C CYS A 58 19.86 59.57 -0.55
N LEU A 59 18.96 60.10 -1.39
CA LEU A 59 17.83 59.32 -1.94
C LEU A 59 18.29 58.40 -3.08
N VAL A 60 19.20 57.48 -2.75
CA VAL A 60 19.81 56.46 -3.60
C VAL A 60 19.84 55.12 -2.84
N PRO A 61 20.01 53.97 -3.51
CA PRO A 61 20.19 52.69 -2.82
C PRO A 61 21.34 52.73 -1.82
N TYR A 62 21.21 52.03 -0.68
CA TYR A 62 22.21 52.02 0.40
C TYR A 62 23.64 51.78 -0.10
N ASP A 63 23.85 50.88 -1.05
CA ASP A 63 25.19 50.57 -1.60
C ASP A 63 25.86 51.76 -2.28
N GLN A 64 25.08 52.72 -2.76
CA GLN A 64 25.53 53.92 -3.47
C GLN A 64 25.73 55.13 -2.54
N LEU A 65 25.43 54.99 -1.24
CA LEU A 65 25.69 56.05 -0.27
C LEU A 65 27.19 56.26 -0.05
N PRO A 66 27.61 57.51 0.25
CA PRO A 66 28.92 57.79 0.82
C PRO A 66 29.15 56.98 2.09
N GLU A 67 30.39 56.56 2.33
CA GLU A 67 30.72 55.72 3.48
C GLU A 67 30.39 56.41 4.81
N ASP A 68 30.55 57.73 4.90
CA ASP A 68 30.22 58.52 6.09
C ASP A 68 28.71 58.46 6.44
N GLU A 69 27.84 58.39 5.43
CA GLU A 69 26.39 58.24 5.62
C GLU A 69 26.05 56.79 6.02
N LYS A 70 26.69 55.79 5.41
CA LYS A 70 26.56 54.38 5.82
C LYS A 70 27.00 54.17 7.27
N ASP A 71 28.10 54.81 7.66
CA ASP A 71 28.65 54.74 9.01
C ASP A 71 27.70 55.36 10.03
N TYR A 72 27.01 56.45 9.69
CA TYR A 72 25.95 57.00 10.54
C TYR A 72 24.86 55.95 10.82
N ASP A 73 24.34 55.28 9.78
CA ASP A 73 23.31 54.25 9.94
C ASP A 73 23.82 53.02 10.71
N ARG A 74 25.09 52.63 10.52
CA ARG A 74 25.73 51.56 11.29
C ARG A 74 25.90 51.92 12.75
N VAL A 75 26.27 53.16 13.08
CA VAL A 75 26.39 53.62 14.46
C VAL A 75 25.02 53.58 15.16
N VAL A 76 23.97 54.08 14.49
CA VAL A 76 22.61 54.05 15.03
C VAL A 76 22.13 52.61 15.23
N SER A 77 22.25 51.76 14.22
CA SER A 77 21.83 50.36 14.27
C SER A 77 22.66 49.53 15.27
N GLY A 78 23.96 49.77 15.31
CA GLY A 78 24.90 49.13 16.25
C GLY A 78 24.61 49.52 17.70
N ALA A 79 24.24 50.77 17.97
CA ALA A 79 23.83 51.21 19.30
C ALA A 79 22.58 50.47 19.78
N VAL A 80 21.61 50.21 18.90
CA VAL A 80 20.41 49.41 19.23
C VAL A 80 20.81 47.97 19.60
N VAL A 81 21.60 47.30 18.76
CA VAL A 81 22.03 45.92 19.00
C VAL A 81 22.83 45.82 20.31
N LYS A 82 23.79 46.71 20.54
CA LYS A 82 24.57 46.74 21.79
C LYS A 82 23.71 47.02 23.02
N THR A 83 22.70 47.88 22.89
CA THR A 83 21.77 48.19 24.00
C THR A 83 20.94 46.98 24.37
N LEU A 84 20.42 46.23 23.39
CA LEU A 84 19.69 44.98 23.63
C LEU A 84 20.56 43.95 24.38
N LEU A 85 21.81 43.77 23.94
CA LEU A 85 22.76 42.87 24.60
C LEU A 85 23.07 43.35 26.04
N LYS A 86 23.26 44.67 26.24
CA LYS A 86 23.48 45.25 27.58
C LYS A 86 22.29 45.07 28.52
N MET A 87 21.07 45.04 27.99
CA MET A 87 19.84 44.77 28.73
C MET A 87 19.63 43.27 29.04
N GLY A 88 20.54 42.39 28.61
CA GLY A 88 20.49 40.95 28.89
C GLY A 88 19.74 40.13 27.83
N TYR A 89 19.34 40.72 26.71
CA TYR A 89 18.77 39.95 25.60
C TYR A 89 19.86 39.19 24.87
N THR A 90 19.53 37.98 24.40
CA THR A 90 20.38 37.22 23.49
C THR A 90 19.78 37.31 22.09
N ILE A 91 20.61 37.64 21.10
CA ILE A 91 20.20 37.70 19.69
C ILE A 91 20.81 36.49 18.98
N GLN A 92 19.97 35.51 18.64
CA GLN A 92 20.35 34.36 17.83
C GLN A 92 19.75 34.53 16.44
N SER A 93 20.58 34.43 15.40
CA SER A 93 20.04 34.14 14.07
C SER A 93 19.29 32.82 14.17
N PRO A 94 18.14 32.63 13.48
CA PRO A 94 17.69 31.28 13.17
C PRO A 94 18.90 30.55 12.63
N GLN A 95 19.26 29.41 13.21
CA GLN A 95 20.30 28.56 12.65
C GLN A 95 19.96 28.44 11.16
N ILE A 96 20.88 28.85 10.28
CA ILE A 96 20.88 28.29 8.93
C ILE A 96 21.24 26.84 9.20
N ARG A 97 20.20 26.03 9.41
CA ARG A 97 20.37 24.59 9.50
C ARG A 97 20.84 24.20 8.11
N ASP A 98 22.04 23.65 8.04
CA ASP A 98 22.59 23.21 6.78
C ASP A 98 21.74 22.03 6.31
N ALA A 99 20.92 22.26 5.29
CA ALA A 99 20.02 21.24 4.74
C ALA A 99 20.79 19.99 4.31
N ALA A 100 22.07 20.10 3.93
CA ALA A 100 22.93 18.95 3.64
C ALA A 100 23.26 18.15 4.90
N SER A 101 23.53 18.81 6.03
CA SER A 101 23.76 18.14 7.32
C SER A 101 22.50 17.47 7.85
N GLU A 102 21.33 18.12 7.71
CA GLU A 102 20.06 17.53 8.09
C GLU A 102 19.70 16.32 7.22
N ALA A 103 20.03 16.35 5.92
CA ALA A 103 19.85 15.21 5.02
C ALA A 103 20.77 14.02 5.40
N GLU A 104 21.99 14.29 5.86
CA GLU A 104 22.89 13.25 6.41
C GLU A 104 22.33 12.64 7.71
N GLU A 105 21.82 13.46 8.62
CA GLU A 105 21.18 12.97 9.85
C GLU A 105 19.93 12.13 9.54
N ALA A 106 19.10 12.57 8.59
CA ALA A 106 17.95 11.82 8.11
C ALA A 106 18.36 10.47 7.50
N TRP A 107 19.45 10.44 6.73
CA TRP A 107 20.01 9.21 6.15
C TRP A 107 20.45 8.20 7.22
N LEU A 108 21.18 8.68 8.24
CA LEU A 108 21.62 7.84 9.34
C LEU A 108 20.44 7.30 10.16
N HIS A 109 19.44 8.15 10.43
CA HIS A 109 18.25 7.73 11.16
C HIS A 109 17.44 6.70 10.37
N LEU A 110 17.16 6.93 9.08
CA LEU A 110 16.43 5.98 8.24
C LEU A 110 17.06 4.58 8.24
N ARG A 111 18.38 4.49 8.14
CA ARG A 111 19.07 3.19 8.16
C ARG A 111 18.90 2.43 9.47
N SER A 112 18.63 3.11 10.59
CA SER A 112 18.29 2.45 11.86
C SER A 112 16.85 1.94 11.92
N LEU A 113 15.93 2.48 11.09
CA LEU A 113 14.49 2.16 11.10
C LEU A 113 14.11 1.00 10.17
N ALA A 114 15.08 0.26 9.61
CA ALA A 114 14.90 -0.67 8.49
C ALA A 114 13.93 -1.84 8.71
N THR A 115 13.34 -1.99 9.90
CA THR A 115 12.51 -3.15 10.27
C THR A 115 11.07 -2.82 10.66
N CYS A 116 10.67 -1.54 10.75
CA CYS A 116 9.33 -1.14 11.21
C CYS A 116 8.56 -0.35 10.13
N PRO A 117 7.54 -0.94 9.48
CA PRO A 117 6.76 -0.26 8.42
C PRO A 117 6.06 1.03 8.90
N ALA A 118 5.52 1.02 10.11
CA ALA A 118 4.80 2.18 10.66
C ALA A 118 5.74 3.37 10.92
N GLU A 119 6.95 3.11 11.41
CA GLU A 119 7.97 4.14 11.64
C GLU A 119 8.50 4.69 10.32
N LEU A 120 8.73 3.82 9.32
CA LEU A 120 9.13 4.26 7.97
C LEU A 120 8.06 5.12 7.30
N LEU A 121 6.78 4.74 7.41
CA LEU A 121 5.67 5.54 6.87
C LEU A 121 5.56 6.90 7.58
N ALA A 122 5.68 6.92 8.91
CA ALA A 122 5.68 8.17 9.67
C ALA A 122 6.85 9.08 9.27
N PHE A 123 8.05 8.51 9.10
CA PHE A 123 9.23 9.25 8.63
C PHE A 123 9.02 9.81 7.22
N TRP A 124 8.47 8.99 6.30
CA TRP A 124 8.12 9.40 4.94
C TRP A 124 7.12 10.57 4.93
N GLN A 125 6.09 10.52 5.78
CA GLN A 125 5.05 11.55 5.86
C GLN A 125 5.53 12.87 6.50
N GLN A 126 6.52 12.82 7.39
CA GLN A 126 7.06 13.98 8.10
C GLN A 126 8.29 14.60 7.42
N ARG A 127 8.71 14.07 6.26
CA ARG A 127 9.91 14.53 5.57
C ARG A 127 9.80 16.02 5.20
N ASP A 128 10.95 16.68 5.21
CA ASP A 128 11.14 17.96 4.56
C ASP A 128 11.75 17.71 3.17
N GLU A 129 11.00 18.04 2.11
CA GLU A 129 11.44 17.79 0.73
C GLU A 129 12.62 18.67 0.32
N ASP A 130 12.78 19.86 0.90
CA ASP A 130 13.89 20.75 0.58
C ASP A 130 15.18 20.23 1.23
N VAL A 131 15.10 19.64 2.42
CA VAL A 131 16.20 18.92 3.06
C VAL A 131 16.60 17.70 2.22
N TRP A 132 15.63 16.85 1.87
CA TRP A 132 15.91 15.61 1.14
C TRP A 132 16.42 15.84 -0.29
N ALA A 133 16.13 16.99 -0.90
CA ALA A 133 16.68 17.36 -2.21
C ALA A 133 18.23 17.39 -2.23
N HIS A 134 18.87 17.54 -1.06
CA HIS A 134 20.33 17.51 -0.93
C HIS A 134 20.92 16.09 -0.89
N ARG A 135 20.07 15.06 -0.77
CA ARG A 135 20.46 13.63 -0.78
C ARG A 135 19.36 12.75 -1.39
N PRO A 136 19.18 12.78 -2.73
CA PRO A 136 18.12 12.05 -3.41
C PRO A 136 18.15 10.52 -3.22
N GLU A 137 19.28 9.95 -2.79
CA GLU A 137 19.44 8.54 -2.42
C GLU A 137 18.48 8.10 -1.30
N LEU A 138 18.04 9.04 -0.46
CA LEU A 138 17.01 8.82 0.56
C LEU A 138 15.73 8.23 -0.05
N TYR A 139 15.30 8.76 -1.21
CA TYR A 139 14.08 8.31 -1.90
C TYR A 139 14.21 6.91 -2.47
N LEU A 140 15.37 6.59 -3.05
CA LEU A 140 15.64 5.25 -3.57
C LEU A 140 15.66 4.23 -2.43
N TRP A 141 16.35 4.56 -1.33
CA TRP A 141 16.47 3.65 -0.20
C TRP A 141 15.11 3.38 0.46
N ILE A 142 14.32 4.42 0.72
CA ILE A 142 13.01 4.25 1.37
C ILE A 142 12.02 3.55 0.43
N GLY A 143 12.04 3.85 -0.87
CA GLY A 143 11.24 3.14 -1.88
C GLY A 143 11.54 1.64 -1.91
N ARG A 144 12.83 1.25 -1.82
CA ARG A 144 13.24 -0.16 -1.70
C ARG A 144 12.74 -0.81 -0.41
N GLN A 145 12.73 -0.11 0.72
CA GLN A 145 12.17 -0.67 1.97
C GLN A 145 10.66 -0.89 1.85
N PHE A 146 9.93 0.06 1.28
CA PHE A 146 8.49 -0.12 1.04
C PHE A 146 8.22 -1.29 0.09
N LEU A 147 9.00 -1.48 -0.98
CA LEU A 147 8.89 -2.67 -1.85
C LEU A 147 9.14 -3.97 -1.07
N LYS A 148 10.18 -4.03 -0.23
CA LYS A 148 10.42 -5.18 0.65
C LYS A 148 9.24 -5.46 1.58
N MET A 149 8.55 -4.42 2.04
CA MET A 149 7.35 -4.53 2.86
C MET A 149 6.05 -4.77 2.06
N ALA A 150 6.11 -4.90 0.72
CA ALA A 150 4.97 -4.92 -0.22
C ALA A 150 4.08 -3.67 -0.17
N ASP A 151 4.59 -2.53 0.25
CA ASP A 151 3.89 -1.27 0.08
C ASP A 151 4.27 -0.62 -1.26
N ALA A 152 3.81 -1.21 -2.36
CA ALA A 152 4.22 -0.80 -3.70
C ALA A 152 3.71 0.61 -4.09
N LEU A 153 2.59 1.08 -3.54
CA LEU A 153 2.09 2.44 -3.79
C LEU A 153 2.94 3.49 -3.07
N THR A 154 3.23 3.31 -1.78
CA THR A 154 4.13 4.24 -1.08
C THR A 154 5.54 4.20 -1.68
N ALA A 155 6.00 3.03 -2.14
CA ALA A 155 7.23 2.92 -2.90
C ALA A 155 7.17 3.72 -4.20
N TYR A 156 6.11 3.57 -5.00
CA TYR A 156 5.93 4.31 -6.24
C TYR A 156 5.96 5.82 -6.01
N ASP A 157 5.27 6.31 -4.97
CA ASP A 157 5.26 7.73 -4.61
C ASP A 157 6.66 8.21 -4.22
N ALA A 158 7.35 7.48 -3.33
CA ALA A 158 8.69 7.84 -2.91
C ALA A 158 9.68 7.92 -4.08
N LEU A 159 9.66 6.92 -4.95
CA LEU A 159 10.52 6.83 -6.13
C LEU A 159 10.16 7.90 -7.18
N SER A 160 8.87 8.23 -7.32
CA SER A 160 8.39 9.30 -8.20
C SER A 160 8.81 10.68 -7.73
N VAL A 161 8.80 10.94 -6.41
CA VAL A 161 9.34 12.19 -5.85
C VAL A 161 10.84 12.25 -6.06
N GLY A 162 11.57 11.16 -5.78
CA GLY A 162 13.01 11.08 -6.01
C GLY A 162 13.40 11.40 -7.45
N LEU A 163 12.68 10.86 -8.44
CA LEU A 163 12.94 11.14 -9.86
C LEU A 163 12.75 12.61 -10.25
N LYS A 164 11.87 13.35 -9.56
CA LYS A 164 11.73 14.81 -9.81
C LYS A 164 12.91 15.60 -9.27
N ARG A 165 13.73 15.02 -8.39
CA ARG A 165 14.89 15.66 -7.74
C ARG A 165 16.21 15.34 -8.45
N VAL A 166 16.23 14.36 -9.35
CA VAL A 166 17.40 13.99 -10.15
C VAL A 166 17.20 14.46 -11.59
N SER A 167 18.23 15.03 -12.20
CA SER A 167 18.19 15.46 -13.60
C SER A 167 17.84 14.32 -14.54
N ASP A 168 17.24 14.65 -15.69
CA ASP A 168 16.94 13.68 -16.75
C ASP A 168 18.23 12.96 -17.20
N VAL A 169 18.15 11.63 -17.37
CA VAL A 169 19.29 10.78 -17.73
C VAL A 169 19.97 11.20 -19.03
N THR A 170 19.23 11.82 -19.95
CA THR A 170 19.75 12.30 -21.25
C THR A 170 20.64 13.54 -21.11
N LEU A 171 20.57 14.24 -19.97
CA LEU A 171 21.36 15.42 -19.66
C LEU A 171 22.61 15.12 -18.83
N LEU A 172 22.77 13.86 -18.38
CA LEU A 172 23.86 13.43 -17.51
C LEU A 172 24.95 12.72 -18.32
N ASP A 173 26.22 13.06 -18.05
CA ASP A 173 27.36 12.37 -18.62
C ASP A 173 27.39 10.89 -18.20
N ARG A 174 28.04 10.04 -18.99
CA ARG A 174 28.06 8.58 -18.73
C ARG A 174 28.65 8.22 -17.37
N ASP A 175 29.63 8.97 -16.89
CA ASP A 175 30.34 8.72 -15.63
C ASP A 175 29.76 9.54 -14.45
N ASP A 176 28.64 10.24 -14.65
CA ASP A 176 28.00 11.01 -13.58
C ASP A 176 27.31 10.07 -12.57
N PRO A 177 27.64 10.13 -11.27
CA PRO A 177 26.99 9.29 -10.24
C PRO A 177 25.47 9.45 -10.18
N LEU A 178 24.94 10.63 -10.54
CA LEU A 178 23.49 10.87 -10.58
C LEU A 178 22.81 10.08 -11.70
N ARG A 179 23.55 9.65 -12.72
CA ARG A 179 23.04 8.82 -13.81
C ARG A 179 22.60 7.47 -13.28
N GLU A 180 23.46 6.80 -12.50
CA GLU A 180 23.16 5.50 -11.87
C GLU A 180 21.94 5.62 -10.94
N LEU A 181 21.92 6.66 -10.08
CA LEU A 181 20.78 6.92 -9.21
C LEU A 181 19.47 7.14 -10.00
N HIS A 182 19.50 7.89 -11.10
CA HIS A 182 18.33 8.08 -11.97
C HIS A 182 17.83 6.75 -12.52
N LEU A 183 18.74 5.90 -13.01
CA LEU A 183 18.41 4.59 -13.57
C LEU A 183 17.78 3.68 -12.52
N GLU A 184 18.39 3.57 -11.34
CA GLU A 184 17.86 2.76 -10.24
C GLU A 184 16.49 3.25 -9.79
N LEU A 185 16.29 4.57 -9.67
CA LEU A 185 14.98 5.14 -9.34
C LEU A 185 13.91 4.78 -10.38
N ARG A 186 14.23 4.84 -11.68
CA ARG A 186 13.30 4.44 -12.77
C ARG A 186 12.96 2.96 -12.69
N GLN A 187 13.97 2.09 -12.52
CA GLN A 187 13.80 0.64 -12.45
C GLN A 187 12.97 0.23 -11.22
N GLN A 188 13.28 0.77 -10.04
CA GLN A 188 12.51 0.49 -8.83
C GLN A 188 11.08 1.03 -8.93
N ARG A 189 10.87 2.20 -9.58
CA ARG A 189 9.52 2.74 -9.81
C ARG A 189 8.71 1.83 -10.74
N ALA A 190 9.34 1.30 -11.79
CA ALA A 190 8.72 0.32 -12.66
C ALA A 190 8.37 -0.97 -11.90
N LEU A 191 9.27 -1.45 -11.04
CA LEU A 191 8.98 -2.59 -10.16
C LEU A 191 7.78 -2.32 -9.23
N ALA A 192 7.67 -1.10 -8.69
CA ALA A 192 6.50 -0.68 -7.92
C ALA A 192 5.22 -0.75 -8.76
N LEU A 193 5.22 -0.20 -9.97
CA LEU A 193 4.08 -0.28 -10.90
C LEU A 193 3.70 -1.73 -11.27
N ILE A 194 4.68 -2.61 -11.44
CA ILE A 194 4.44 -4.05 -11.68
C ILE A 194 3.68 -4.64 -10.49
N HIS A 195 4.12 -4.35 -9.27
CA HIS A 195 3.42 -4.83 -8.07
C HIS A 195 2.02 -4.25 -7.92
N THR A 196 1.76 -3.03 -8.42
CA THR A 196 0.40 -2.47 -8.44
C THR A 196 -0.51 -3.03 -9.53
N GLY A 197 -0.03 -3.90 -10.41
CA GLY A 197 -0.80 -4.40 -11.56
C GLY A 197 -0.82 -3.44 -12.76
N ALA A 198 -0.09 -2.31 -12.69
CA ALA A 198 -0.02 -1.32 -13.76
C ALA A 198 1.01 -1.72 -14.84
N TYR A 199 0.87 -2.94 -15.37
CA TYR A 199 1.85 -3.58 -16.25
C TYR A 199 2.13 -2.78 -17.52
N GLN A 200 1.08 -2.23 -18.13
CA GLN A 200 1.21 -1.43 -19.36
C GLN A 200 2.00 -0.15 -19.10
N GLN A 201 1.64 0.60 -18.05
CA GLN A 201 2.35 1.83 -17.68
C GLN A 201 3.82 1.55 -17.34
N ALA A 202 4.09 0.50 -16.57
CA ALA A 202 5.46 0.09 -16.25
C ALA A 202 6.26 -0.23 -17.52
N ARG A 203 5.63 -0.91 -18.48
CA ARG A 203 6.24 -1.28 -19.75
C ARG A 203 6.53 -0.09 -20.64
N GLU A 204 5.58 0.84 -20.77
CA GLU A 204 5.77 2.08 -21.53
C GLU A 204 6.92 2.91 -20.94
N ASP A 205 6.97 3.07 -19.62
CA ASP A 205 8.05 3.75 -18.91
C ASP A 205 9.43 3.10 -19.15
N LEU A 206 9.48 1.76 -19.14
CA LEU A 206 10.72 0.99 -19.36
C LEU A 206 11.16 1.01 -20.83
N VAL A 207 10.24 0.92 -21.78
CA VAL A 207 10.55 1.02 -23.22
C VAL A 207 11.08 2.42 -23.54
N LEU A 208 10.44 3.48 -23.02
CA LEU A 208 10.95 4.84 -23.17
C LEU A 208 12.34 5.01 -22.56
N LEU A 209 12.61 4.39 -21.41
CA LEU A 209 13.94 4.40 -20.82
C LEU A 209 14.96 3.69 -21.73
N ALA A 210 14.61 2.50 -22.24
CA ALA A 210 15.46 1.73 -23.13
C ALA A 210 15.77 2.47 -24.45
N GLU A 211 14.80 3.22 -24.98
CA GLU A 211 15.02 4.08 -26.17
C GLU A 211 16.02 5.20 -25.90
N GLN A 212 16.11 5.69 -24.66
CA GLN A 212 17.03 6.76 -24.27
C GLN A 212 18.46 6.27 -24.01
N ILE A 213 18.63 5.11 -23.38
CA ILE A 213 19.94 4.65 -22.89
C ILE A 213 20.42 3.33 -23.50
N GLY A 214 19.57 2.64 -24.26
CA GLY A 214 19.79 1.28 -24.75
C GLY A 214 19.10 0.23 -23.88
N TYR A 215 18.94 -0.96 -24.44
CA TYR A 215 18.48 -2.15 -23.72
C TYR A 215 19.65 -2.82 -23.00
N ASP A 216 19.42 -3.28 -21.78
CA ASP A 216 20.33 -4.12 -20.98
C ASP A 216 19.57 -5.31 -20.36
N GLY A 217 20.29 -6.16 -19.62
CA GLY A 217 19.71 -7.35 -18.98
C GLY A 217 18.57 -7.01 -18.02
N GLU A 218 18.76 -6.01 -17.17
CA GLU A 218 17.80 -5.57 -16.15
C GLU A 218 16.51 -5.00 -16.76
N ILE A 219 16.60 -4.08 -17.72
CA ILE A 219 15.43 -3.47 -18.38
C ILE A 219 14.64 -4.54 -19.14
N CYS A 220 15.33 -5.39 -19.91
CA CYS A 220 14.71 -6.52 -20.58
C CYS A 220 14.00 -7.45 -19.58
N GLY A 221 14.64 -7.74 -18.45
CA GLY A 221 14.07 -8.54 -17.36
C GLY A 221 12.81 -7.92 -16.76
N LEU A 222 12.80 -6.61 -16.48
CA LEU A 222 11.63 -5.91 -15.95
C LEU A 222 10.48 -5.84 -16.98
N ILE A 223 10.77 -5.58 -18.25
CA ILE A 223 9.77 -5.63 -19.34
C ILE A 223 9.20 -7.05 -19.45
N GLY A 224 10.05 -8.07 -19.45
CA GLY A 224 9.66 -9.48 -19.48
C GLY A 224 8.77 -9.85 -18.28
N ARG A 225 9.08 -9.32 -17.10
CA ARG A 225 8.25 -9.48 -15.90
C ARG A 225 6.85 -8.90 -16.09
N THR A 226 6.70 -7.72 -16.68
CA THR A 226 5.36 -7.15 -16.94
C THR A 226 4.48 -8.10 -17.76
N TRP A 227 5.06 -8.75 -18.77
CA TRP A 227 4.36 -9.70 -19.63
C TRP A 227 4.09 -11.04 -18.92
N LYS A 228 5.05 -11.53 -18.13
CA LYS A 228 4.91 -12.76 -17.32
C LYS A 228 3.78 -12.64 -16.28
N GLU A 229 3.71 -11.50 -15.59
CA GLU A 229 2.63 -11.22 -14.63
C GLU A 229 1.29 -11.10 -15.37
N GLN A 230 1.23 -10.33 -16.47
CA GLN A 230 0.03 -10.22 -17.29
C GLN A 230 -0.47 -11.59 -17.78
N ALA A 231 0.42 -12.48 -18.23
CA ALA A 231 0.08 -13.85 -18.64
C ALA A 231 -0.46 -14.69 -17.47
N SER A 232 0.11 -14.53 -16.26
CA SER A 232 -0.31 -15.27 -15.07
C SER A 232 -1.72 -14.88 -14.59
N HIS A 233 -2.16 -13.65 -14.88
CA HIS A 233 -3.47 -13.12 -14.51
C HIS A 233 -4.51 -13.18 -15.65
N CYS A 234 -4.09 -13.58 -16.86
CA CYS A 234 -4.98 -13.66 -18.02
C CYS A 234 -5.72 -15.00 -18.06
N LEU A 235 -7.06 -14.95 -18.05
CA LEU A 235 -7.92 -16.13 -18.15
C LEU A 235 -8.10 -16.61 -19.59
N ASP A 236 -7.97 -15.70 -20.55
CA ASP A 236 -8.14 -16.00 -21.97
C ASP A 236 -6.85 -16.58 -22.56
N GLU A 237 -6.97 -17.72 -23.23
CA GLU A 237 -5.80 -18.46 -23.69
C GLU A 237 -5.01 -17.70 -24.78
N ILE A 238 -5.69 -17.02 -25.71
CA ILE A 238 -5.00 -16.31 -26.81
C ILE A 238 -4.15 -15.14 -26.30
N PRO A 239 -4.68 -14.17 -25.53
CA PRO A 239 -3.87 -13.08 -24.98
C PRO A 239 -2.80 -13.60 -24.01
N ARG A 240 -3.09 -14.66 -23.25
CA ARG A 240 -2.10 -15.32 -22.39
C ARG A 240 -0.91 -15.84 -23.19
N GLN A 241 -1.13 -16.57 -24.28
CA GLN A 241 -0.05 -17.08 -25.13
C GLN A 241 0.76 -15.97 -25.79
N GLN A 242 0.11 -14.87 -26.21
CA GLN A 242 0.80 -13.69 -26.73
C GLN A 242 1.71 -13.06 -25.66
N ALA A 243 1.22 -12.91 -24.43
CA ALA A 243 1.99 -12.38 -23.32
C ALA A 243 3.16 -13.31 -22.93
N LEU A 244 2.97 -14.63 -22.91
CA LEU A 244 4.06 -15.59 -22.67
C LEU A 244 5.17 -15.48 -23.72
N LYS A 245 4.80 -15.38 -25.00
CA LYS A 245 5.76 -15.21 -26.09
C LYS A 245 6.54 -13.89 -25.97
N ALA A 246 5.83 -12.80 -25.67
CA ALA A 246 6.47 -11.49 -25.45
C ALA A 246 7.42 -11.51 -24.25
N ALA A 247 7.01 -12.15 -23.14
CA ALA A 247 7.86 -12.34 -21.97
C ALA A 247 9.13 -13.13 -22.32
N PHE A 248 8.98 -14.25 -23.03
CA PHE A 248 10.10 -15.09 -23.46
C PHE A 248 11.11 -14.29 -24.28
N SER A 249 10.66 -13.57 -25.32
CA SER A 249 11.55 -12.74 -26.15
C SER A 249 12.33 -11.71 -25.33
N CYS A 250 11.69 -11.07 -24.34
CA CYS A 250 12.36 -10.09 -23.49
C CYS A 250 13.43 -10.74 -22.61
N TYR A 251 13.12 -11.87 -21.96
CA TYR A 251 14.10 -12.57 -21.13
C TYR A 251 15.23 -13.20 -21.94
N GLU A 252 14.97 -13.71 -23.15
CA GLU A 252 16.00 -14.20 -24.06
C GLU A 252 16.94 -13.08 -24.52
N GLN A 253 16.40 -11.91 -24.87
CA GLN A 253 17.21 -10.74 -25.21
C GLN A 253 18.04 -10.28 -24.00
N GLY A 254 17.43 -10.20 -22.81
CA GLY A 254 18.12 -9.84 -21.57
C GLY A 254 19.25 -10.80 -21.23
N TRP A 255 19.05 -12.10 -21.40
CA TRP A 255 20.07 -13.14 -21.25
C TRP A 255 21.27 -12.89 -22.17
N GLN A 256 21.03 -12.65 -23.46
CA GLN A 256 22.09 -12.42 -24.44
C GLN A 256 22.88 -11.14 -24.14
N LEU A 257 22.20 -10.06 -23.76
CA LEU A 257 22.82 -8.78 -23.41
C LEU A 257 23.66 -8.89 -22.13
N ALA A 258 23.13 -9.53 -21.08
CA ALA A 258 23.84 -9.72 -19.82
C ALA A 258 25.09 -10.60 -19.99
N LEU A 259 25.02 -11.67 -20.79
CA LEU A 259 26.19 -12.48 -21.14
C LEU A 259 27.25 -11.68 -21.91
N ALA A 260 26.83 -10.83 -22.86
CA ALA A 260 27.75 -9.98 -23.61
C ALA A 260 28.42 -8.91 -22.75
N ALA A 261 27.77 -8.50 -21.66
CA ALA A 261 28.26 -7.51 -20.71
C ALA A 261 28.99 -8.12 -19.48
N ASP A 262 29.14 -9.45 -19.42
CA ASP A 262 29.70 -10.19 -18.27
C ASP A 262 28.94 -9.94 -16.94
N GLN A 263 27.63 -9.66 -17.03
CA GLN A 263 26.74 -9.45 -15.89
C GLN A 263 26.07 -10.78 -15.49
N VAL A 264 26.82 -11.61 -14.76
CA VAL A 264 26.44 -13.00 -14.46
C VAL A 264 25.11 -13.11 -13.71
N ASP A 265 24.83 -12.18 -12.80
CA ASP A 265 23.62 -12.11 -11.99
C ASP A 265 22.36 -11.85 -12.82
N GLN A 266 22.41 -10.85 -13.69
CA GLN A 266 21.35 -10.55 -14.63
C GLN A 266 21.18 -11.68 -15.66
N ALA A 267 22.30 -12.30 -16.07
CA ALA A 267 22.27 -13.41 -17.00
C ALA A 267 21.49 -14.59 -16.38
N TYR A 268 21.93 -15.20 -15.28
CA TYR A 268 21.23 -16.39 -14.79
C TYR A 268 19.76 -16.12 -14.44
N TYR A 269 19.42 -14.91 -13.99
CA TYR A 269 18.04 -14.52 -13.73
C TYR A 269 17.20 -14.47 -15.02
N ALA A 270 17.72 -13.84 -16.08
CA ALA A 270 17.01 -13.77 -17.35
C ALA A 270 16.92 -15.14 -18.04
N GLY A 271 18.02 -15.91 -18.02
CA GLY A 271 18.11 -17.23 -18.62
C GLY A 271 17.15 -18.24 -17.99
N ILE A 272 17.05 -18.28 -16.65
CA ILE A 272 16.13 -19.22 -15.99
C ILE A 272 14.66 -18.87 -16.26
N ASN A 273 14.32 -17.57 -16.26
CA ASN A 273 12.98 -17.13 -16.60
C ASN A 273 12.63 -17.45 -18.05
N ALA A 274 13.57 -17.31 -18.99
CA ALA A 274 13.38 -17.72 -20.37
C ALA A 274 13.15 -19.24 -20.48
N ALA A 275 13.90 -20.07 -19.75
CA ALA A 275 13.72 -21.52 -19.72
C ALA A 275 12.34 -21.92 -19.17
N THR A 276 11.91 -21.30 -18.07
CA THR A 276 10.59 -21.51 -17.47
C THR A 276 9.46 -21.07 -18.40
N LEU A 277 9.62 -19.94 -19.11
CA LEU A 277 8.63 -19.48 -20.09
C LEU A 277 8.58 -20.36 -21.35
N ALA A 278 9.70 -20.94 -21.79
CA ALA A 278 9.70 -21.94 -22.85
C ALA A 278 8.85 -23.15 -22.48
N LEU A 279 9.01 -23.67 -21.25
CA LEU A 279 8.19 -24.76 -20.72
C LEU A 279 6.71 -24.37 -20.70
N TRP A 280 6.37 -23.19 -20.17
CA TRP A 280 4.98 -22.73 -20.10
C TRP A 280 4.36 -22.45 -21.48
N GLY A 281 5.19 -22.14 -22.48
CA GLY A 281 4.81 -22.03 -23.88
C GLY A 281 4.72 -23.38 -24.62
N GLY A 282 5.02 -24.50 -23.94
CA GLY A 282 4.97 -25.86 -24.49
C GLY A 282 6.25 -26.32 -25.21
N ASP A 283 7.33 -25.55 -25.13
CA ASP A 283 8.64 -25.90 -25.70
C ASP A 283 9.57 -26.52 -24.64
N LEU A 284 9.34 -27.82 -24.37
CA LEU A 284 10.14 -28.58 -23.41
C LEU A 284 11.63 -28.67 -23.83
N GLN A 285 11.90 -28.80 -25.13
CA GLN A 285 13.26 -28.92 -25.63
C GLN A 285 14.04 -27.62 -25.45
N GLY A 286 13.41 -26.48 -25.74
CA GLY A 286 13.95 -25.15 -25.48
C GLY A 286 14.19 -24.91 -23.99
N ALA A 287 13.24 -25.32 -23.13
CA ALA A 287 13.40 -25.24 -21.68
C ALA A 287 14.62 -26.02 -21.19
N HIS A 288 14.77 -27.29 -21.60
CA HIS A 288 15.93 -28.11 -21.25
C HIS A 288 17.25 -27.52 -21.77
N HIS A 289 17.24 -27.00 -23.00
CA HIS A 289 18.41 -26.38 -23.59
C HIS A 289 18.90 -25.17 -22.81
N LEU A 290 17.98 -24.24 -22.48
CA LEU A 290 18.29 -23.04 -21.72
C LEU A 290 18.69 -23.38 -20.27
N ALA A 291 17.94 -24.24 -19.58
CA ALA A 291 18.28 -24.69 -18.23
C ALA A 291 19.68 -25.36 -18.18
N GLY A 292 20.02 -26.15 -19.21
CA GLY A 292 21.32 -26.78 -19.36
C GLY A 292 22.48 -25.81 -19.60
N GLN A 293 22.21 -24.58 -20.03
CA GLN A 293 23.19 -23.49 -20.12
C GLN A 293 23.25 -22.66 -18.82
N VAL A 294 22.11 -22.42 -18.18
CA VAL A 294 22.00 -21.66 -16.93
C VAL A 294 22.65 -22.40 -15.78
N TYR A 295 22.40 -23.71 -15.63
CA TYR A 295 22.96 -24.51 -14.54
C TYR A 295 24.50 -24.40 -14.41
N PRO A 296 25.31 -24.66 -15.45
CA PRO A 296 26.77 -24.51 -15.35
C PRO A 296 27.24 -23.04 -15.24
N LEU A 297 26.43 -22.05 -15.65
CA LEU A 297 26.72 -20.65 -15.36
C LEU A 297 26.61 -20.39 -13.85
N CYS A 298 25.49 -20.77 -13.24
CA CYS A 298 25.25 -20.60 -11.81
C CYS A 298 26.25 -21.38 -10.96
N ASP A 299 26.58 -22.62 -11.33
CA ASP A 299 27.50 -23.45 -10.55
C ASP A 299 28.92 -22.88 -10.55
N ARG A 300 29.38 -22.33 -11.69
CA ARG A 300 30.68 -21.64 -11.76
C ARG A 300 30.70 -20.38 -10.89
N GLU A 301 29.62 -19.60 -10.90
CA GLU A 301 29.53 -18.39 -10.06
C GLU A 301 29.48 -18.73 -8.57
N ARG A 302 28.70 -19.75 -8.19
CA ARG A 302 28.68 -20.29 -6.83
C ARG A 302 30.08 -20.69 -6.39
N GLN A 303 30.79 -21.47 -7.21
CA GLN A 303 32.16 -21.88 -6.93
C GLN A 303 33.09 -20.66 -6.81
N ARG A 304 33.00 -19.67 -7.72
CA ARG A 304 33.81 -18.44 -7.65
C ARG A 304 33.63 -17.71 -6.31
N LEU A 305 32.38 -17.51 -5.89
CA LEU A 305 32.03 -16.87 -4.63
C LEU A 305 32.56 -17.66 -3.42
N GLU A 306 32.39 -18.98 -3.41
CA GLU A 306 32.91 -19.84 -2.35
C GLU A 306 34.45 -19.81 -2.27
N HIS A 307 35.14 -19.82 -3.41
CA HIS A 307 36.61 -19.70 -3.45
C HIS A 307 37.09 -18.31 -3.00
N ALA A 308 36.26 -17.28 -3.18
CA ALA A 308 36.52 -15.91 -2.73
C ALA A 308 36.12 -15.66 -1.26
N ASP A 309 35.57 -16.67 -0.55
CA ASP A 309 34.98 -16.53 0.79
C ASP A 309 33.86 -15.48 0.84
N GLU A 310 33.15 -15.30 -0.29
CA GLU A 310 32.02 -14.40 -0.43
C GLU A 310 30.70 -15.13 -0.13
N THR A 311 29.71 -14.41 0.39
CA THR A 311 28.39 -14.98 0.66
C THR A 311 27.67 -15.29 -0.63
N VAL A 312 27.39 -16.57 -0.86
CA VAL A 312 26.59 -17.03 -2.00
C VAL A 312 25.13 -16.61 -1.81
N PRO A 313 24.55 -15.80 -2.73
CA PRO A 313 23.16 -15.36 -2.64
C PRO A 313 22.18 -16.54 -2.66
N PHE A 314 21.12 -16.49 -1.85
CA PHE A 314 20.10 -17.55 -1.86
C PHE A 314 19.35 -17.63 -3.20
N TRP A 315 19.21 -16.51 -3.92
CA TRP A 315 18.62 -16.51 -5.27
C TRP A 315 19.44 -17.30 -6.28
N LEU A 316 20.78 -17.28 -6.18
CA LEU A 316 21.65 -18.09 -7.02
C LEU A 316 21.42 -19.59 -6.76
N LEU A 317 21.25 -19.99 -5.49
CA LEU A 317 20.89 -21.36 -5.14
C LEU A 317 19.49 -21.75 -5.61
N ALA A 318 18.51 -20.85 -5.46
CA ALA A 318 17.15 -21.09 -5.94
C ALA A 318 17.14 -21.28 -7.46
N THR A 319 17.94 -20.50 -8.21
CA THR A 319 18.11 -20.65 -9.65
C THR A 319 18.78 -21.99 -10.02
N LEU A 320 19.76 -22.48 -9.25
CA LEU A 320 20.30 -23.83 -9.43
C LEU A 320 19.24 -24.90 -9.22
N GLY A 321 18.40 -24.74 -8.20
CA GLY A 321 17.26 -25.64 -7.93
C GLY A 321 16.22 -25.61 -9.05
N GLU A 322 15.88 -24.43 -9.56
CA GLU A 322 14.95 -24.26 -10.69
C GLU A 322 15.51 -24.88 -11.98
N ALA A 323 16.80 -24.67 -12.26
CA ALA A 323 17.45 -25.25 -13.42
C ALA A 323 17.51 -26.79 -13.33
N ALA A 324 17.86 -27.34 -12.16
CA ALA A 324 17.84 -28.79 -11.93
C ALA A 324 16.43 -29.38 -12.09
N LEU A 325 15.41 -28.67 -11.59
CA LEU A 325 14.02 -29.07 -11.72
C LEU A 325 13.55 -29.10 -13.19
N LEU A 326 13.90 -28.06 -13.96
CA LEU A 326 13.66 -28.01 -15.41
C LEU A 326 14.41 -29.09 -16.18
N LEU A 327 15.54 -29.57 -15.66
CA LEU A 327 16.31 -30.68 -16.21
C LEU A 327 15.84 -32.06 -15.71
N GLU A 328 14.71 -32.11 -14.99
CA GLU A 328 14.13 -33.31 -14.40
C GLU A 328 15.07 -34.03 -13.41
N GLN A 329 15.94 -33.28 -12.70
CA GLN A 329 16.91 -33.76 -11.72
C GLN A 329 16.41 -33.48 -10.29
N ASP A 330 15.39 -34.22 -9.86
CA ASP A 330 14.62 -33.93 -8.63
C ASP A 330 15.49 -33.90 -7.35
N ASP A 331 16.39 -34.87 -7.17
CA ASP A 331 17.31 -34.94 -6.01
C ASP A 331 18.21 -33.69 -5.91
N GLN A 332 18.66 -33.17 -7.07
CA GLN A 332 19.51 -32.00 -7.12
C GLN A 332 18.71 -30.71 -6.92
N ALA A 333 17.47 -30.67 -7.42
CA ALA A 333 16.55 -29.58 -7.15
C ALA A 333 16.26 -29.47 -5.65
N GLU A 334 15.93 -30.58 -4.97
CA GLU A 334 15.70 -30.62 -3.53
C GLU A 334 16.92 -30.11 -2.75
N HIS A 335 18.11 -30.59 -3.09
CA HIS A 335 19.35 -30.15 -2.46
C HIS A 335 19.56 -28.63 -2.53
N TRP A 336 19.39 -28.05 -3.72
CA TRP A 336 19.63 -26.62 -3.92
C TRP A 336 18.56 -25.74 -3.29
N TYR A 337 17.29 -26.14 -3.37
CA TYR A 337 16.23 -25.42 -2.66
C TYR A 337 16.39 -25.51 -1.14
N ALA A 338 16.88 -26.63 -0.60
CA ALA A 338 17.14 -26.75 0.83
C ALA A 338 18.22 -25.77 1.28
N ALA A 339 19.33 -25.71 0.54
CA ALA A 339 20.38 -24.73 0.77
C ALA A 339 19.88 -23.27 0.62
N ALA A 340 18.95 -23.00 -0.32
CA ALA A 340 18.36 -21.68 -0.48
C ALA A 340 17.50 -21.28 0.73
N VAL A 341 16.66 -22.20 1.24
CA VAL A 341 15.82 -21.99 2.43
C VAL A 341 16.67 -21.71 3.67
N GLU A 342 17.77 -22.45 3.85
CA GLU A 342 18.70 -22.22 4.97
C GLU A 342 19.31 -20.81 4.95
N ARG A 343 19.60 -20.26 3.76
CA ARG A 343 20.24 -18.95 3.60
C ARG A 343 19.27 -17.76 3.56
N MET A 344 18.01 -17.98 3.20
CA MET A 344 16.97 -16.95 3.07
C MET A 344 16.57 -16.33 4.42
N GLY A 345 16.71 -17.07 5.53
CA GLY A 345 16.21 -16.65 6.83
C GLY A 345 14.68 -16.66 6.90
N ALA A 346 14.07 -15.67 7.57
CA ALA A 346 12.63 -15.63 7.86
C ALA A 346 11.77 -14.99 6.74
N ASP A 347 12.30 -14.83 5.52
CA ASP A 347 11.59 -14.21 4.40
C ASP A 347 10.52 -15.16 3.80
N LEU A 348 9.33 -15.16 4.39
CA LEU A 348 8.21 -15.96 3.91
C LEU A 348 7.76 -15.59 2.49
N ARG A 349 8.02 -14.36 2.01
CA ARG A 349 7.64 -13.96 0.65
C ARG A 349 8.58 -14.57 -0.36
N ALA A 350 9.88 -14.55 -0.09
CA ALA A 350 10.85 -15.25 -0.92
C ALA A 350 10.53 -16.76 -0.97
N LYS A 351 10.19 -17.36 0.17
CA LYS A 351 9.75 -18.77 0.24
C LYS A 351 8.52 -19.03 -0.63
N ALA A 352 7.49 -18.20 -0.49
CA ALA A 352 6.27 -18.27 -1.29
C ALA A 352 6.54 -18.13 -2.80
N SER A 353 7.46 -17.25 -3.18
CA SER A 353 7.86 -17.07 -4.58
C SER A 353 8.55 -18.31 -5.14
N MET A 354 9.53 -18.86 -4.41
CA MET A 354 10.21 -20.10 -4.80
C MET A 354 9.23 -21.26 -4.93
N TYR A 355 8.34 -21.43 -3.93
CA TYR A 355 7.31 -22.46 -3.94
C TYR A 355 6.37 -22.35 -5.15
N ALA A 356 5.86 -21.14 -5.42
CA ALA A 356 4.94 -20.92 -6.55
C ALA A 356 5.58 -21.21 -7.91
N GLN A 357 6.85 -20.83 -8.08
CA GLN A 357 7.59 -21.08 -9.31
C GLN A 357 7.90 -22.57 -9.50
N ALA A 358 8.46 -23.22 -8.47
CA ALA A 358 8.75 -24.66 -8.50
C ALA A 358 7.48 -25.49 -8.72
N ARG A 359 6.37 -25.15 -8.05
CA ARG A 359 5.06 -25.81 -8.24
C ARG A 359 4.61 -25.77 -9.69
N ARG A 360 4.64 -24.59 -10.33
CA ARG A 360 4.21 -24.45 -11.72
C ARG A 360 5.10 -25.24 -12.68
N ILE A 361 6.40 -25.37 -12.40
CA ILE A 361 7.31 -26.19 -13.19
C ILE A 361 6.95 -27.67 -13.04
N VAL A 362 6.81 -28.17 -11.81
CA VAL A 362 6.40 -29.56 -11.51
C VAL A 362 5.07 -29.89 -12.21
N ASP A 363 4.07 -29.02 -12.06
CA ASP A 363 2.75 -29.20 -12.67
C ASP A 363 2.83 -29.23 -14.21
N SER A 364 3.70 -28.41 -14.81
CA SER A 364 3.90 -28.36 -16.27
C SER A 364 4.66 -29.58 -16.81
N LEU A 365 5.58 -30.15 -16.03
CA LEU A 365 6.29 -31.38 -16.36
C LEU A 365 5.43 -32.64 -16.13
N GLY A 366 4.33 -32.53 -15.37
CA GLY A 366 3.54 -33.69 -14.95
C GLY A 366 4.29 -34.61 -13.98
N SER A 367 5.29 -34.07 -13.28
CA SER A 367 6.13 -34.76 -12.29
C SER A 367 5.47 -34.73 -10.90
N ALA A 368 5.93 -35.61 -10.00
CA ALA A 368 5.60 -35.51 -8.58
C ALA A 368 6.90 -35.26 -7.79
N SER A 369 6.96 -34.14 -7.07
CA SER A 369 8.09 -33.76 -6.22
C SER A 369 7.59 -33.59 -4.78
N PRO A 370 7.51 -34.67 -3.97
CA PRO A 370 6.93 -34.62 -2.63
C PRO A 370 7.67 -33.67 -1.67
N TRP A 371 8.98 -33.50 -1.86
CA TRP A 371 9.82 -32.60 -1.08
C TRP A 371 9.36 -31.14 -1.19
N LEU A 372 8.69 -30.76 -2.28
CA LEU A 372 8.20 -29.41 -2.53
C LEU A 372 7.24 -28.96 -1.41
N GLU A 373 6.34 -29.85 -0.98
CA GLU A 373 5.40 -29.58 0.10
C GLU A 373 6.12 -29.49 1.45
N THR A 374 7.03 -30.41 1.74
CA THR A 374 7.68 -30.45 3.05
C THR A 374 8.73 -29.36 3.24
N LEU A 375 9.39 -28.94 2.17
CA LEU A 375 10.51 -28.00 2.20
C LEU A 375 10.05 -26.56 1.95
N LEU A 376 9.31 -26.36 0.86
CA LEU A 376 9.01 -25.02 0.34
C LEU A 376 7.60 -24.53 0.66
N ALA A 377 6.65 -25.40 1.03
CA ALA A 377 5.33 -24.93 1.42
C ALA A 377 5.45 -23.93 2.58
N PRO A 378 4.81 -22.77 2.47
CA PRO A 378 4.68 -21.84 3.59
C PRO A 378 3.68 -22.38 4.62
N PRO A 379 3.81 -22.01 5.90
CA PRO A 379 2.84 -22.36 6.93
C PRO A 379 1.42 -21.93 6.56
N SER A 380 0.42 -22.70 6.98
CA SER A 380 -0.98 -22.46 6.59
C SER A 380 -1.59 -21.24 7.28
N VAL A 381 -2.62 -20.68 6.62
CA VAL A 381 -3.45 -19.62 7.16
C VAL A 381 -4.78 -20.22 7.63
N VAL A 382 -5.10 -20.00 8.90
CA VAL A 382 -6.32 -20.50 9.54
C VAL A 382 -7.24 -19.34 9.89
N VAL A 383 -8.50 -19.40 9.42
CA VAL A 383 -9.57 -18.53 9.93
C VAL A 383 -10.41 -19.28 10.96
N PHE A 384 -10.74 -18.60 12.06
CA PHE A 384 -11.39 -19.17 13.22
C PHE A 384 -12.66 -18.42 13.61
N CYS A 385 -13.71 -19.17 13.97
CA CYS A 385 -14.84 -18.64 14.74
C CYS A 385 -15.28 -19.67 15.79
N GLY A 386 -15.68 -19.20 16.97
CA GLY A 386 -16.11 -20.13 18.02
C GLY A 386 -17.27 -19.62 18.86
N HIS A 387 -17.84 -20.53 19.64
CA HIS A 387 -18.81 -20.16 20.66
C HIS A 387 -18.14 -19.41 21.81
N ARG A 388 -18.89 -18.44 22.34
CA ARG A 388 -18.60 -17.92 23.67
C ARG A 388 -18.81 -18.99 24.72
N VAL A 389 -17.99 -18.97 25.78
CA VAL A 389 -18.23 -19.81 26.94
C VAL A 389 -19.61 -19.51 27.52
N ASP A 390 -20.34 -20.54 27.92
CA ASP A 390 -21.67 -20.40 28.48
C ASP A 390 -21.62 -19.66 29.83
N LEU A 391 -22.54 -18.72 30.02
CA LEU A 391 -22.77 -18.09 31.33
C LEU A 391 -23.31 -19.14 32.32
N ALA A 392 -23.09 -18.93 33.61
CA ALA A 392 -23.46 -19.87 34.68
C ALA A 392 -24.95 -20.30 34.63
N ASP A 393 -25.85 -19.42 34.18
CA ASP A 393 -27.30 -19.65 34.11
C ASP A 393 -27.80 -20.09 32.72
N ALA A 394 -26.92 -20.53 31.81
CA ALA A 394 -27.31 -20.94 30.46
C ALA A 394 -28.20 -22.20 30.47
N GLN A 395 -29.43 -22.08 29.95
CA GLN A 395 -30.40 -23.19 29.91
C GLN A 395 -30.05 -24.28 28.89
N SER A 396 -29.32 -23.93 27.83
CA SER A 396 -28.93 -24.84 26.75
C SER A 396 -27.42 -24.75 26.53
N PRO A 397 -26.65 -25.81 26.83
CA PRO A 397 -25.20 -25.77 26.71
C PRO A 397 -24.77 -25.68 25.25
N ARG A 398 -23.91 -24.71 24.94
CA ARG A 398 -23.25 -24.56 23.64
C ARG A 398 -21.75 -24.66 23.78
N PHE A 399 -21.16 -24.10 24.82
CA PHE A 399 -19.77 -24.30 25.22
C PHE A 399 -19.65 -24.21 26.75
N PRO A 400 -19.84 -25.33 27.46
CA PRO A 400 -19.75 -25.36 28.92
C PRO A 400 -18.34 -25.02 29.41
N ALA A 401 -18.22 -24.26 30.50
CA ALA A 401 -16.92 -23.92 31.10
C ALA A 401 -16.07 -25.16 31.45
N ALA A 402 -16.71 -26.26 31.87
CA ALA A 402 -16.02 -27.53 32.14
C ALA A 402 -15.35 -28.17 30.91
N ALA A 403 -15.76 -27.79 29.69
CA ALA A 403 -15.16 -28.29 28.45
C ALA A 403 -13.94 -27.47 27.99
N GLU A 404 -13.59 -26.37 28.69
CA GLU A 404 -12.55 -25.44 28.26
C GLU A 404 -11.20 -26.13 27.97
N GLN A 405 -10.69 -26.90 28.93
CA GLN A 405 -9.39 -27.55 28.79
C GLN A 405 -9.37 -28.55 27.62
N ARG A 406 -10.44 -29.34 27.45
CA ARG A 406 -10.54 -30.27 26.33
C ARG A 406 -10.59 -29.54 24.99
N VAL A 407 -11.38 -28.47 24.89
CA VAL A 407 -11.48 -27.67 23.66
C VAL A 407 -10.14 -27.03 23.33
N ARG A 408 -9.39 -26.54 24.33
CA ARG A 408 -8.03 -26.03 24.17
C ARG A 408 -7.10 -27.08 23.54
N GLU A 409 -7.09 -28.30 24.08
CA GLU A 409 -6.26 -29.40 23.58
C GLU A 409 -6.64 -29.79 22.15
N GLN A 410 -7.93 -29.82 21.83
CA GLN A 410 -8.42 -30.09 20.48
C GLN A 410 -8.03 -28.99 19.49
N ILE A 411 -8.10 -27.71 19.89
CA ILE A 411 -7.62 -26.60 19.08
C ILE A 411 -6.11 -26.76 18.83
N SER A 412 -5.32 -27.00 19.89
CA SER A 412 -3.87 -27.14 19.80
C SER A 412 -3.47 -28.26 18.83
N THR A 413 -4.08 -29.44 18.98
CA THR A 413 -3.88 -30.61 18.11
C THR A 413 -4.24 -30.31 16.66
N ARG A 414 -5.37 -29.61 16.44
CA ARG A 414 -5.82 -29.30 15.09
C ARG A 414 -4.90 -28.31 14.40
N LEU A 415 -4.44 -27.29 15.09
CA LEU A 415 -3.51 -26.30 14.55
C LEU A 415 -2.15 -26.90 14.20
N GLU A 416 -1.69 -27.91 14.96
CA GLU A 416 -0.47 -28.66 14.64
C GLU A 416 -0.66 -29.49 13.37
N ALA A 417 -1.77 -30.22 13.27
CA ALA A 417 -2.09 -31.02 12.10
C ALA A 417 -2.30 -30.19 10.81
N LEU A 418 -2.60 -28.90 10.94
CA LEU A 418 -2.76 -27.97 9.82
C LEU A 418 -1.48 -27.18 9.51
N ASP A 419 -0.39 -27.36 10.27
CA ASP A 419 0.80 -26.51 10.19
C ASP A 419 0.44 -25.01 10.24
N ALA A 420 -0.41 -24.65 11.20
CA ALA A 420 -0.97 -23.29 11.29
C ALA A 420 0.09 -22.27 11.71
N GLY A 421 0.52 -21.43 10.77
CA GLY A 421 1.47 -20.35 11.04
C GLY A 421 0.84 -18.98 11.21
N ILE A 422 -0.38 -18.76 10.68
CA ILE A 422 -1.09 -17.48 10.76
C ILE A 422 -2.56 -17.73 11.13
N GLY A 423 -3.05 -17.05 12.15
CA GLY A 423 -4.40 -17.23 12.69
C GLY A 423 -5.23 -15.95 12.65
N TYR A 424 -6.41 -16.02 12.02
CA TYR A 424 -7.42 -14.97 12.00
C TYR A 424 -8.60 -15.35 12.90
N GLY A 425 -9.01 -14.45 13.78
CA GLY A 425 -10.21 -14.65 14.58
C GLY A 425 -10.64 -13.39 15.32
N ALA A 426 -11.89 -13.38 15.80
CA ALA A 426 -12.31 -12.41 16.80
C ALA A 426 -11.63 -12.72 18.15
N ALA A 427 -11.98 -12.03 19.22
CA ALA A 427 -11.40 -12.26 20.54
C ALA A 427 -12.47 -12.36 21.63
N ALA A 428 -13.61 -12.98 21.33
CA ALA A 428 -14.67 -13.16 22.32
C ALA A 428 -14.26 -14.16 23.42
N SER A 429 -14.85 -14.02 24.61
CA SER A 429 -14.71 -14.99 25.71
C SER A 429 -14.95 -16.42 25.22
N GLY A 430 -14.21 -17.42 25.71
CA GLY A 430 -14.33 -18.79 25.24
C GLY A 430 -13.40 -19.12 24.06
N ALA A 431 -13.98 -19.67 22.99
CA ALA A 431 -13.21 -20.40 21.98
C ALA A 431 -12.25 -19.52 21.15
N ASP A 432 -12.63 -18.27 20.88
CA ASP A 432 -11.80 -17.34 20.11
C ASP A 432 -10.50 -16.99 20.85
N LEU A 433 -10.60 -16.69 22.16
CA LEU A 433 -9.41 -16.44 22.99
C LEU A 433 -8.55 -17.70 23.17
N LEU A 434 -9.16 -18.88 23.32
CA LEU A 434 -8.42 -20.14 23.34
C LEU A 434 -7.62 -20.35 22.06
N PHE A 435 -8.22 -20.08 20.89
CA PHE A 435 -7.53 -20.18 19.61
C PHE A 435 -6.31 -19.27 19.53
N HIS A 436 -6.46 -17.99 19.88
CA HIS A 436 -5.34 -17.05 19.84
C HIS A 436 -4.23 -17.40 20.83
N GLU A 437 -4.56 -17.88 22.03
CA GLU A 437 -3.57 -18.35 22.99
C GLU A 437 -2.78 -19.55 22.47
N GLU A 438 -3.43 -20.50 21.80
CA GLU A 438 -2.75 -21.64 21.20
C GLU A 438 -1.90 -21.25 19.99
N MET A 439 -2.34 -20.26 19.18
CA MET A 439 -1.53 -19.67 18.11
C MET A 439 -0.27 -19.00 18.67
N LEU A 440 -0.41 -18.16 19.70
CA LEU A 440 0.72 -17.51 20.38
C LEU A 440 1.66 -18.52 21.02
N ARG A 441 1.15 -19.62 21.59
CA ARG A 441 1.98 -20.66 22.23
C ARG A 441 2.89 -21.36 21.22
N ARG A 442 2.42 -21.58 19.99
CA ARG A 442 3.24 -22.18 18.91
C ARG A 442 4.12 -21.18 18.16
N GLY A 443 4.12 -19.90 18.55
CA GLY A 443 4.87 -18.85 17.85
C GLY A 443 4.27 -18.47 16.49
N GLY A 444 3.00 -18.79 16.25
CA GLY A 444 2.30 -18.37 15.04
C GLY A 444 1.84 -16.91 15.13
N LYS A 445 1.64 -16.29 13.96
CA LYS A 445 1.14 -14.92 13.87
C LYS A 445 -0.34 -14.85 14.21
N VAL A 446 -0.72 -13.85 15.01
CA VAL A 446 -2.10 -13.62 15.46
C VAL A 446 -2.65 -12.33 14.89
N VAL A 447 -3.73 -12.47 14.11
CA VAL A 447 -4.53 -11.36 13.59
C VAL A 447 -5.89 -11.37 14.27
N VAL A 448 -6.09 -10.42 15.17
CA VAL A 448 -7.38 -10.19 15.82
C VAL A 448 -8.21 -9.25 14.98
N VAL A 449 -9.43 -9.63 14.65
CA VAL A 449 -10.37 -8.77 13.94
C VAL A 449 -11.60 -8.52 14.79
N LEU A 450 -11.88 -7.25 15.07
CA LEU A 450 -13.01 -6.83 15.87
C LEU A 450 -14.06 -6.13 14.99
N PRO A 451 -15.36 -6.42 15.20
CA PRO A 451 -16.45 -5.78 14.45
C PRO A 451 -16.55 -4.28 14.71
N PHE A 452 -16.07 -3.81 15.86
CA PHE A 452 -16.07 -2.41 16.30
C PHE A 452 -15.03 -2.20 17.41
N GLU A 453 -15.00 -1.02 18.03
CA GLU A 453 -13.93 -0.61 18.94
C GLU A 453 -13.70 -1.60 20.10
N ILE A 454 -12.44 -1.68 20.54
CA ILE A 454 -11.94 -2.63 21.55
C ILE A 454 -12.77 -2.56 22.85
N GLU A 455 -13.00 -1.37 23.39
CA GLU A 455 -13.67 -1.19 24.68
C GLU A 455 -15.15 -1.64 24.67
N PRO A 456 -16.00 -1.20 23.71
CA PRO A 456 -17.33 -1.78 23.56
C PRO A 456 -17.31 -3.30 23.34
N PHE A 457 -16.38 -3.83 22.54
CA PHE A 457 -16.29 -5.27 22.26
C PHE A 457 -15.97 -6.07 23.52
N ARG A 458 -14.95 -5.64 24.27
CA ARG A 458 -14.53 -6.24 25.54
C ARG A 458 -15.71 -6.35 26.50
N ARG A 459 -16.45 -5.27 26.67
CA ARG A 459 -17.62 -5.22 27.56
C ARG A 459 -18.69 -6.25 27.22
N ILE A 460 -19.10 -6.34 25.95
CA ILE A 460 -20.28 -7.14 25.57
C ILE A 460 -19.94 -8.58 25.13
N SER A 461 -18.69 -8.85 24.75
CA SER A 461 -18.27 -10.15 24.21
C SER A 461 -17.28 -10.89 25.11
N VAL A 462 -16.70 -10.22 26.11
CA VAL A 462 -15.66 -10.79 26.97
C VAL A 462 -16.04 -10.72 28.44
N GLU A 463 -16.24 -9.53 28.99
CA GLU A 463 -16.39 -9.32 30.44
C GLU A 463 -17.62 -9.98 31.05
N GLU A 464 -18.69 -10.19 30.28
CA GLU A 464 -19.87 -10.92 30.74
C GLU A 464 -19.54 -12.34 31.23
N ALA A 465 -18.47 -12.95 30.71
CA ALA A 465 -18.03 -14.29 31.11
C ALA A 465 -17.15 -14.30 32.38
N GLY A 466 -16.75 -13.13 32.90
CA GLY A 466 -15.95 -12.98 34.12
C GLY A 466 -14.61 -12.27 33.92
N VAL A 467 -14.03 -11.81 35.03
CA VAL A 467 -12.80 -10.98 35.06
C VAL A 467 -11.60 -11.70 34.44
N GLU A 468 -11.50 -13.02 34.61
CA GLU A 468 -10.40 -13.83 34.05
C GLU A 468 -10.36 -13.74 32.52
N TRP A 469 -11.51 -13.78 31.85
CA TRP A 469 -11.59 -13.63 30.40
C TRP A 469 -11.16 -12.24 29.94
N GLY A 470 -11.44 -11.19 30.74
CA GLY A 470 -10.94 -9.85 30.51
C GLY A 470 -9.41 -9.80 30.51
N CYS A 471 -8.75 -10.40 31.50
CA CYS A 471 -7.28 -10.47 31.56
C CYS A 471 -6.68 -11.23 30.36
N ARG A 472 -7.33 -12.31 29.92
CA ARG A 472 -6.90 -13.10 28.76
C ARG A 472 -7.04 -12.33 27.46
N PHE A 473 -8.14 -11.57 27.31
CA PHE A 473 -8.32 -10.66 26.19
C PHE A 473 -7.22 -9.60 26.13
N ASP A 474 -6.93 -8.95 27.26
CA ASP A 474 -5.88 -7.92 27.33
C ASP A 474 -4.50 -8.51 26.96
N ALA A 475 -4.22 -9.75 27.39
CA ALA A 475 -3.00 -10.46 27.06
C ALA A 475 -2.88 -10.85 25.57
N VAL A 476 -3.99 -11.26 24.95
CA VAL A 476 -4.04 -11.56 23.51
C VAL A 476 -3.90 -10.28 22.69
N ILE A 477 -4.66 -9.22 23.01
CA ILE A 477 -4.59 -7.93 22.30
C ILE A 477 -3.19 -7.33 22.39
N GLY A 478 -2.54 -7.39 23.56
CA GLY A 478 -1.19 -6.86 23.75
C GLY A 478 -0.07 -7.65 23.07
N ARG A 479 -0.35 -8.86 22.56
CA ARG A 479 0.63 -9.74 21.91
C ARG A 479 0.28 -10.08 20.46
N ALA A 480 -0.90 -9.69 19.99
CA ALA A 480 -1.31 -9.90 18.61
C ALA A 480 -0.37 -9.13 17.66
N ASP A 481 0.04 -9.77 16.57
CA ASP A 481 0.80 -9.12 15.50
C ASP A 481 -0.03 -8.00 14.85
N GLU A 482 -1.35 -8.19 14.79
CA GLU A 482 -2.26 -7.20 14.22
C GLU A 482 -3.62 -7.22 14.92
N VAL A 483 -4.18 -6.02 15.19
CA VAL A 483 -5.55 -5.83 15.68
C VAL A 483 -6.29 -4.91 14.71
N ARG A 484 -7.27 -5.47 14.00
CA ARG A 484 -8.10 -4.76 13.03
C ARG A 484 -9.46 -4.43 13.63
N VAL A 485 -9.84 -3.15 13.57
CA VAL A 485 -11.17 -2.69 13.98
C VAL A 485 -11.95 -2.26 12.74
N LEU A 486 -13.07 -2.92 12.47
CA LEU A 486 -13.82 -2.71 11.22
C LEU A 486 -14.83 -1.57 11.30
N GLY A 487 -15.50 -1.41 12.44
CA GLY A 487 -16.62 -0.50 12.57
C GLY A 487 -16.58 0.37 13.81
N ARG A 488 -17.67 1.09 14.00
CA ARG A 488 -18.00 1.77 15.24
C ARG A 488 -19.20 1.12 15.88
N TYR A 489 -19.18 0.99 17.19
CA TYR A 489 -20.23 0.33 17.94
C TYR A 489 -21.54 1.10 17.79
N ASP A 490 -22.56 0.40 17.30
CA ASP A 490 -23.94 0.86 17.30
C ASP A 490 -24.84 -0.29 17.75
N GLN A 491 -25.53 -0.07 18.87
CA GLN A 491 -26.42 -1.05 19.48
C GLN A 491 -27.54 -1.49 18.53
N ARG A 492 -27.95 -0.63 17.59
CA ARG A 492 -29.03 -0.89 16.62
C ARG A 492 -28.59 -1.76 15.44
N ALA A 493 -27.28 -1.97 15.28
CA ALA A 493 -26.64 -2.56 14.11
C ALA A 493 -25.72 -3.73 14.47
N THR A 494 -25.72 -4.16 15.74
CA THR A 494 -24.70 -5.03 16.31
C THR A 494 -24.57 -6.36 15.57
N ASN A 495 -25.69 -7.02 15.23
CA ASN A 495 -25.64 -8.30 14.50
C ASN A 495 -25.04 -8.14 13.10
N GLY A 496 -25.42 -7.07 12.38
CA GLY A 496 -24.86 -6.77 11.06
C GLY A 496 -23.35 -6.51 11.09
N LEU A 497 -22.83 -5.91 12.17
CA LEU A 497 -21.39 -5.70 12.35
C LEU A 497 -20.63 -7.00 12.62
N PHE A 498 -21.19 -7.90 13.45
CA PHE A 498 -20.62 -9.24 13.68
C PHE A 498 -20.64 -10.10 12.41
N ASP A 499 -21.74 -10.07 11.66
CA ASP A 499 -21.88 -10.79 10.39
C ASP A 499 -20.83 -10.33 9.37
N PHE A 500 -20.71 -9.01 9.18
CA PHE A 500 -19.67 -8.42 8.36
C PHE A 500 -18.25 -8.80 8.81
N CYS A 501 -18.00 -8.82 10.12
CA CYS A 501 -16.70 -9.21 10.67
C CYS A 501 -16.34 -10.66 10.31
N ASN A 502 -17.28 -11.60 10.44
CA ASN A 502 -17.06 -12.99 10.04
C ASN A 502 -16.77 -13.15 8.53
N HIS A 503 -17.47 -12.37 7.69
CA HIS A 503 -17.23 -12.38 6.25
C HIS A 503 -15.86 -11.81 5.92
N TYR A 504 -15.50 -10.70 6.55
CA TYR A 504 -14.23 -10.04 6.31
C TYR A 504 -13.07 -10.91 6.77
N MET A 505 -13.13 -11.50 7.96
CA MET A 505 -12.08 -12.38 8.48
C MET A 505 -11.76 -13.52 7.51
N TYR A 506 -12.79 -14.19 7.00
CA TYR A 506 -12.59 -15.28 6.03
C TYR A 506 -12.01 -14.77 4.72
N GLY A 507 -12.54 -13.68 4.18
CA GLY A 507 -12.04 -13.07 2.96
C GLY A 507 -10.59 -12.60 3.08
N ALA A 508 -10.25 -11.90 4.17
CA ALA A 508 -8.90 -11.42 4.47
C ALA A 508 -7.90 -12.57 4.66
N ALA A 509 -8.28 -13.61 5.41
CA ALA A 509 -7.46 -14.82 5.55
C ALA A 509 -7.21 -15.51 4.19
N ARG A 510 -8.21 -15.52 3.29
CA ARG A 510 -8.04 -16.04 1.91
C ARG A 510 -7.17 -15.15 1.02
N ILE A 511 -7.20 -13.84 1.21
CA ILE A 511 -6.29 -12.92 0.53
C ILE A 511 -4.85 -13.19 0.98
N HIS A 512 -4.63 -13.31 2.29
CA HIS A 512 -3.31 -13.57 2.86
C HIS A 512 -2.77 -14.96 2.46
N SER A 513 -3.62 -16.00 2.48
CA SER A 513 -3.18 -17.32 2.03
C SER A 513 -2.79 -17.32 0.56
N ALA A 514 -3.54 -16.60 -0.29
CA ALA A 514 -3.25 -16.48 -1.72
C ALA A 514 -1.95 -15.72 -1.97
N SER A 515 -1.68 -14.64 -1.23
CA SER A 515 -0.43 -13.87 -1.40
C SER A 515 0.81 -14.65 -0.99
N LEU A 516 0.66 -15.61 -0.07
CA LEU A 516 1.72 -16.52 0.33
C LEU A 516 1.77 -17.81 -0.50
N ASN A 517 0.82 -18.09 -1.40
CA ASN A 517 0.66 -19.43 -1.98
C ASN A 517 0.60 -20.54 -0.93
N SER A 518 -0.04 -20.24 0.20
CA SER A 518 -0.17 -21.15 1.34
C SER A 518 -1.55 -21.82 1.39
N ALA A 519 -1.60 -22.96 2.08
CA ALA A 519 -2.86 -23.63 2.38
C ALA A 519 -3.77 -22.75 3.23
N PHE A 520 -5.07 -22.78 2.93
CA PHE A 520 -6.11 -22.07 3.66
C PHE A 520 -7.03 -23.07 4.37
N HIS A 521 -7.31 -22.82 5.64
CA HIS A 521 -8.22 -23.66 6.43
C HIS A 521 -9.21 -22.83 7.24
N ALA A 522 -10.47 -23.28 7.28
CA ALA A 522 -11.47 -22.78 8.20
C ALA A 522 -11.62 -23.75 9.38
N LEU A 523 -11.54 -23.21 10.60
CA LEU A 523 -11.69 -23.94 11.86
C LEU A 523 -12.79 -23.31 12.70
N CYS A 524 -13.60 -24.12 13.36
CA CYS A 524 -14.59 -23.60 14.30
C CYS A 524 -14.75 -24.44 15.55
N VAL A 525 -15.18 -23.78 16.64
CA VAL A 525 -15.73 -24.44 17.82
C VAL A 525 -17.23 -24.20 17.83
N TRP A 526 -18.00 -25.20 17.43
CA TRP A 526 -19.44 -25.08 17.20
C TRP A 526 -20.15 -26.37 17.62
N ASN A 527 -21.26 -26.27 18.34
CA ASN A 527 -22.01 -27.45 18.81
C ASN A 527 -22.90 -28.09 17.73
N GLY A 528 -23.00 -27.50 16.54
CA GLY A 528 -23.89 -27.96 15.47
C GLY A 528 -25.30 -27.35 15.51
N GLY A 529 -25.60 -26.50 16.50
CA GLY A 529 -26.89 -25.85 16.68
C GLY A 529 -27.05 -24.52 15.94
N GLY A 530 -28.28 -24.01 15.86
CA GLY A 530 -28.57 -22.69 15.31
C GLY A 530 -28.03 -21.54 16.18
N GLY A 531 -28.09 -20.32 15.64
CA GLY A 531 -27.68 -19.10 16.34
C GLY A 531 -28.28 -17.84 15.72
N ALA A 532 -28.05 -16.70 16.37
CA ALA A 532 -28.41 -15.40 15.83
C ALA A 532 -27.52 -15.03 14.61
N PRO A 533 -27.99 -14.14 13.71
CA PRO A 533 -27.15 -13.54 12.68
C PRO A 533 -25.85 -12.96 13.26
N GLY A 534 -24.72 -13.12 12.55
CA GLY A 534 -23.40 -12.75 13.05
C GLY A 534 -22.77 -13.70 14.09
N GLY A 535 -23.50 -14.71 14.57
CA GLY A 535 -22.94 -15.75 15.45
C GLY A 535 -22.20 -16.87 14.71
N THR A 536 -21.58 -17.79 15.47
CA THR A 536 -20.81 -18.93 14.95
C THR A 536 -21.58 -19.77 13.93
N ALA A 537 -22.88 -20.00 14.15
CA ALA A 537 -23.71 -20.77 13.24
C ALA A 537 -23.88 -20.08 11.87
N SER A 538 -24.02 -18.74 11.85
CA SER A 538 -24.10 -17.94 10.61
C SER A 538 -22.79 -18.04 9.83
N ALA A 539 -21.66 -17.83 10.52
CA ALA A 539 -20.33 -17.93 9.93
C ALA A 539 -20.07 -19.32 9.34
N VAL A 540 -20.31 -20.39 10.09
CA VAL A 540 -20.10 -21.77 9.62
C VAL A 540 -21.01 -22.10 8.44
N ALA A 541 -22.28 -21.67 8.45
CA ALA A 541 -23.21 -21.90 7.34
C ALA A 541 -22.70 -21.28 6.03
N LEU A 542 -22.11 -20.09 6.10
CA LEU A 542 -21.53 -19.44 4.94
C LEU A 542 -20.19 -20.04 4.53
N TRP A 543 -19.28 -20.25 5.48
CA TRP A 543 -17.93 -20.78 5.21
C TRP A 543 -17.99 -22.16 4.56
N ARG A 544 -18.97 -23.00 4.95
CA ARG A 544 -19.20 -24.30 4.33
C ARG A 544 -19.58 -24.21 2.85
N ARG A 545 -20.07 -23.09 2.34
CA ARG A 545 -20.29 -22.90 0.89
C ARG A 545 -19.01 -22.57 0.13
N MET A 546 -17.94 -22.23 0.86
CA MET A 546 -16.69 -21.70 0.33
C MET A 546 -15.50 -22.64 0.50
N SER A 547 -15.48 -23.42 1.58
CA SER A 547 -14.47 -24.44 1.87
C SER A 547 -15.01 -25.49 2.86
N PRO A 548 -14.36 -26.65 2.97
CA PRO A 548 -14.53 -27.53 4.11
C PRO A 548 -14.15 -26.81 5.42
N VAL A 549 -14.90 -27.06 6.49
CA VAL A 549 -14.69 -26.43 7.80
C VAL A 549 -14.38 -27.49 8.84
N TRP A 550 -13.24 -27.41 9.50
CA TRP A 550 -12.95 -28.25 10.66
C TRP A 550 -13.82 -27.81 11.83
N GLN A 551 -14.64 -28.72 12.35
CA GLN A 551 -15.49 -28.49 13.50
C GLN A 551 -14.94 -29.22 14.73
N ILE A 552 -14.69 -28.46 15.79
CA ILE A 552 -14.54 -28.96 17.15
C ILE A 552 -15.89 -28.79 17.83
N ASN A 553 -16.51 -29.89 18.26
CA ASN A 553 -17.75 -29.82 19.00
C ASN A 553 -17.45 -29.74 20.51
N PRO A 554 -17.76 -28.62 21.18
CA PRO A 554 -17.52 -28.48 22.62
C PRO A 554 -18.37 -29.43 23.48
N LEU A 555 -19.32 -30.17 22.91
CA LEU A 555 -20.12 -31.18 23.61
C LEU A 555 -19.72 -32.63 23.28
N GLN A 556 -18.74 -32.85 22.40
CA GLN A 556 -18.30 -34.17 21.94
C GLN A 556 -16.78 -34.29 21.95
N GLU A 557 -16.25 -35.52 21.97
CA GLU A 557 -14.81 -35.77 22.07
C GLU A 557 -14.04 -35.64 20.75
N GLU A 558 -14.72 -35.76 19.60
CA GLU A 558 -14.05 -35.79 18.30
C GLU A 558 -14.30 -34.51 17.49
N SER A 559 -13.23 -34.01 16.87
CA SER A 559 -13.32 -33.02 15.81
C SER A 559 -13.64 -33.70 14.48
N ARG A 560 -14.44 -33.07 13.61
CA ARG A 560 -14.78 -33.60 12.29
C ARG A 560 -14.62 -32.56 11.20
N LEU A 561 -14.37 -33.00 9.97
CA LEU A 561 -14.38 -32.12 8.81
C LEU A 561 -15.82 -32.00 8.28
N LEU A 562 -16.38 -30.80 8.33
CA LEU A 562 -17.64 -30.50 7.69
C LEU A 562 -17.38 -30.28 6.19
N PRO A 563 -18.05 -31.04 5.30
CA PRO A 563 -17.81 -30.93 3.87
C PRO A 563 -18.35 -29.62 3.32
N LEU A 564 -17.82 -29.25 2.15
CA LEU A 564 -18.35 -28.20 1.30
C LEU A 564 -19.83 -28.46 1.00
N PHE A 565 -20.67 -27.44 1.20
CA PHE A 565 -22.08 -27.44 0.89
C PHE A 565 -22.26 -26.97 -0.55
N GLN A 566 -22.84 -27.83 -1.41
CA GLN A 566 -22.85 -27.64 -2.87
C GLN A 566 -23.93 -26.68 -3.39
N GLU A 567 -24.74 -26.07 -2.52
CA GLU A 567 -25.74 -25.11 -2.98
C GLU A 567 -25.11 -23.75 -3.35
N PRO A 568 -25.60 -23.08 -4.41
CA PRO A 568 -25.12 -21.76 -4.80
C PRO A 568 -25.19 -20.78 -3.63
N ILE A 569 -24.16 -19.96 -3.48
CA ILE A 569 -24.19 -18.83 -2.56
C ILE A 569 -25.29 -17.88 -3.08
N PRO A 570 -26.26 -17.45 -2.25
CA PRO A 570 -27.23 -16.45 -2.68
C PRO A 570 -26.48 -15.19 -3.14
N ALA A 571 -26.94 -14.56 -4.22
CA ALA A 571 -26.34 -13.31 -4.71
C ALA A 571 -26.36 -12.20 -3.66
N GLU A 572 -27.34 -12.25 -2.74
CA GLU A 572 -27.47 -11.36 -1.60
C GLU A 572 -27.03 -12.09 -0.31
N ILE A 573 -25.76 -11.91 0.07
CA ILE A 573 -25.23 -12.34 1.37
C ILE A 573 -25.41 -11.23 2.42
N HIS A 574 -25.90 -10.06 2.01
CA HIS A 574 -26.01 -8.91 2.89
C HIS A 574 -27.29 -8.99 3.74
N PHE A 575 -27.09 -9.00 5.04
CA PHE A 575 -28.14 -8.90 6.04
C PHE A 575 -28.54 -7.44 6.26
N ALA A 576 -29.84 -7.15 6.27
CA ALA A 576 -30.39 -5.82 6.56
C ALA A 576 -31.32 -5.85 7.78
N GLU A 577 -31.05 -4.98 8.76
CA GLU A 577 -31.85 -4.82 9.97
C GLU A 577 -32.64 -3.51 9.93
N LYS A 578 -33.89 -3.55 10.43
CA LYS A 578 -34.67 -2.33 10.64
C LYS A 578 -34.10 -1.58 11.84
N GLY A 579 -33.67 -0.33 11.61
CA GLY A 579 -33.31 0.60 12.68
C GLY A 579 -34.54 1.29 13.27
N SER A 580 -34.32 2.44 13.92
CA SER A 580 -35.38 3.31 14.41
C SER A 580 -36.01 4.11 13.27
N GLY A 581 -37.29 3.89 12.96
CA GLY A 581 -38.02 4.62 11.91
C GLY A 581 -37.81 4.06 10.50
N GLU A 582 -37.62 4.93 9.50
CA GLU A 582 -37.37 4.54 8.09
C GLU A 582 -35.91 4.18 7.78
N VAL A 583 -34.99 4.39 8.73
CA VAL A 583 -33.56 4.08 8.56
C VAL A 583 -33.32 2.57 8.64
N ARG A 584 -32.61 2.01 7.67
CA ARG A 584 -32.20 0.60 7.65
C ARG A 584 -30.69 0.49 7.80
N HIS A 585 -30.22 -0.50 8.55
CA HIS A 585 -28.82 -0.85 8.64
C HIS A 585 -28.54 -2.05 7.73
N HIS A 586 -27.47 -1.97 6.94
CA HIS A 586 -27.02 -3.04 6.06
C HIS A 586 -25.66 -3.53 6.56
N SER A 587 -25.51 -4.84 6.76
CA SER A 587 -24.25 -5.49 7.15
C SER A 587 -23.12 -5.16 6.18
N HIS A 588 -23.41 -5.13 4.88
CA HIS A 588 -22.52 -4.59 3.87
C HIS A 588 -23.29 -4.26 2.60
N LEU A 589 -22.94 -3.14 1.95
CA LEU A 589 -23.29 -2.88 0.56
C LEU A 589 -22.01 -2.55 -0.20
N CYS A 590 -22.06 -2.71 -1.52
CA CYS A 590 -20.97 -2.27 -2.38
C CYS A 590 -21.20 -0.82 -2.81
N MET A 591 -20.12 -0.05 -2.87
CA MET A 591 -20.10 1.36 -3.23
C MET A 591 -19.05 1.59 -4.31
N LEU A 592 -19.42 2.36 -5.34
CA LEU A 592 -18.53 2.82 -6.40
C LEU A 592 -18.50 4.35 -6.38
N PHE A 593 -17.30 4.91 -6.27
CA PHE A 593 -17.04 6.32 -6.54
C PHE A 593 -16.15 6.46 -7.75
N ALA A 594 -16.49 7.37 -8.65
CA ALA A 594 -15.65 7.69 -9.79
C ALA A 594 -15.62 9.18 -10.10
N ASP A 595 -14.48 9.65 -10.60
CA ASP A 595 -14.25 11.05 -11.00
C ASP A 595 -13.39 11.12 -12.27
N VAL A 596 -13.58 12.14 -13.11
CA VAL A 596 -12.93 12.22 -14.42
C VAL A 596 -11.67 13.08 -14.35
N LYS A 597 -10.51 12.47 -14.64
CA LYS A 597 -9.26 13.22 -14.74
C LYS A 597 -9.35 14.26 -15.87
N GLY A 598 -9.07 15.51 -15.53
CA GLY A 598 -8.98 16.62 -16.51
C GLY A 598 -10.28 17.39 -16.71
N TYR A 599 -11.38 17.01 -16.06
CA TYR A 599 -12.65 17.71 -16.15
C TYR A 599 -12.55 19.20 -15.75
N SER A 600 -11.82 19.50 -14.68
CA SER A 600 -11.63 20.88 -14.21
C SER A 600 -10.84 21.78 -15.18
N GLN A 601 -10.24 21.21 -16.23
CA GLN A 601 -9.47 21.93 -17.26
C GLN A 601 -10.29 22.17 -18.53
N LEU A 602 -11.53 21.66 -18.59
CA LEU A 602 -12.42 21.87 -19.72
C LEU A 602 -12.87 23.33 -19.80
N SER A 603 -12.98 23.85 -21.02
CA SER A 603 -13.64 25.14 -21.25
C SER A 603 -15.15 25.03 -20.99
N GLU A 604 -15.83 26.16 -20.78
CA GLU A 604 -17.29 26.22 -20.62
C GLU A 604 -18.05 25.49 -21.74
N SER A 605 -17.62 25.64 -22.99
CA SER A 605 -18.23 24.94 -24.13
C SER A 605 -17.98 23.43 -24.08
N GLN A 606 -16.78 23.01 -23.65
CA GLN A 606 -16.45 21.60 -23.49
C GLN A 606 -17.21 20.96 -22.33
N SER A 607 -17.50 21.69 -21.25
CA SER A 607 -18.31 21.20 -20.13
C SER A 607 -19.76 20.87 -20.53
N ALA A 608 -20.34 21.65 -21.46
CA ALA A 608 -21.63 21.33 -22.04
C ALA A 608 -21.56 20.06 -22.91
N ILE A 609 -20.56 19.96 -23.79
CA ILE A 609 -20.35 18.78 -24.64
C ILE A 609 -20.05 17.52 -23.82
N PHE A 610 -19.32 17.66 -22.71
CA PHE A 610 -19.09 16.58 -21.76
C PHE A 610 -20.41 16.01 -21.23
N SER A 611 -21.35 16.88 -20.87
CA SER A 611 -22.66 16.46 -20.37
C SER A 611 -23.50 15.75 -21.44
N GLU A 612 -23.43 16.22 -22.69
CA GLU A 612 -24.18 15.64 -23.82
C GLU A 612 -23.55 14.35 -24.34
N CYS A 613 -22.22 14.25 -24.44
CA CYS A 613 -21.55 13.12 -25.07
C CYS A 613 -20.99 12.12 -24.05
N PHE A 614 -20.21 12.60 -23.08
CA PHE A 614 -19.51 11.74 -22.12
C PHE A 614 -20.51 11.12 -21.13
N LEU A 615 -21.34 11.94 -20.47
CA LEU A 615 -22.33 11.43 -19.52
C LEU A 615 -23.44 10.61 -20.18
N GLU A 616 -23.84 10.91 -21.42
CA GLU A 616 -24.78 10.06 -22.18
C GLU A 616 -24.17 8.68 -22.46
N HIS A 617 -22.89 8.62 -22.86
CA HIS A 617 -22.20 7.35 -23.06
C HIS A 617 -22.11 6.55 -21.75
N VAL A 618 -21.72 7.19 -20.65
CA VAL A 618 -21.69 6.57 -19.31
C VAL A 618 -23.07 6.08 -18.89
N GLY A 619 -24.12 6.88 -19.12
CA GLY A 619 -25.51 6.49 -18.84
C GLY A 619 -25.94 5.24 -19.60
N ARG A 620 -25.52 5.08 -20.87
CA ARG A 620 -25.78 3.87 -21.66
C ARG A 620 -25.07 2.64 -21.09
N VAL A 621 -23.83 2.78 -20.61
CA VAL A 621 -23.10 1.69 -19.95
C VAL A 621 -23.79 1.29 -18.65
N ILE A 622 -24.08 2.26 -17.77
CA ILE A 622 -24.77 2.02 -16.49
C ILE A 622 -26.13 1.34 -16.71
N GLY A 623 -26.89 1.75 -17.73
CA GLY A 623 -28.20 1.19 -18.05
C GLY A 623 -28.19 -0.31 -18.37
N ARG A 624 -27.04 -0.88 -18.80
CA ARG A 624 -26.88 -2.34 -19.00
C ARG A 624 -26.90 -3.12 -17.68
N PHE A 625 -26.61 -2.45 -16.57
CA PHE A 625 -26.48 -3.02 -15.21
C PHE A 625 -27.60 -2.57 -14.26
N ASP A 626 -28.72 -2.08 -14.80
CA ASP A 626 -29.79 -1.47 -13.99
C ASP A 626 -30.32 -2.38 -12.86
N ARG A 627 -30.30 -3.70 -13.09
CA ARG A 627 -30.62 -4.71 -12.07
C ARG A 627 -29.45 -4.83 -11.09
N GLY A 628 -29.68 -4.34 -9.87
CA GLY A 628 -28.73 -4.43 -8.74
C GLY A 628 -28.12 -3.10 -8.31
N ILE A 629 -28.46 -2.00 -8.99
CA ILE A 629 -28.07 -0.64 -8.57
C ILE A 629 -29.18 -0.05 -7.68
N LEU A 630 -28.86 0.12 -6.41
CA LEU A 630 -29.76 0.63 -5.37
C LEU A 630 -29.84 2.17 -5.33
N SER A 631 -28.78 2.87 -5.73
CA SER A 631 -28.77 4.33 -5.84
C SER A 631 -27.83 4.81 -6.93
N ARG A 632 -28.20 5.92 -7.57
CA ARG A 632 -27.46 6.61 -8.63
C ARG A 632 -27.37 8.09 -8.28
N ARG A 633 -26.15 8.60 -8.12
CA ARG A 633 -25.88 10.02 -7.88
C ARG A 633 -24.79 10.51 -8.82
N THR A 634 -25.02 11.68 -9.39
CA THR A 634 -24.02 12.41 -10.17
C THR A 634 -23.97 13.86 -9.69
N GLN A 635 -22.78 14.43 -9.65
CA GLN A 635 -22.57 15.86 -9.39
C GLN A 635 -21.35 16.33 -10.18
N GLY A 636 -21.60 17.07 -11.28
CA GLY A 636 -20.53 17.39 -12.24
C GLY A 636 -20.06 16.11 -12.94
N ASP A 637 -18.77 15.85 -12.84
CA ASP A 637 -18.06 14.65 -13.28
C ASP A 637 -18.06 13.50 -12.27
N GLY A 638 -18.38 13.79 -11.01
CA GLY A 638 -18.43 12.81 -9.94
C GLY A 638 -19.62 11.85 -10.07
N LEU A 639 -19.35 10.55 -9.91
CA LEU A 639 -20.32 9.46 -9.94
C LEU A 639 -20.29 8.68 -8.62
N PHE A 640 -21.45 8.48 -8.00
CA PHE A 640 -21.62 7.63 -6.83
C PHE A 640 -22.76 6.62 -7.04
N LEU A 641 -22.43 5.33 -6.96
CA LEU A 641 -23.37 4.23 -7.11
C LEU A 641 -23.31 3.30 -5.89
N VAL A 642 -24.47 2.74 -5.51
CA VAL A 642 -24.59 1.72 -4.45
C VAL A 642 -25.25 0.49 -5.02
N PHE A 643 -24.75 -0.69 -4.66
CA PHE A 643 -25.18 -1.98 -5.22
C PHE A 643 -25.56 -2.97 -4.13
N ASP A 644 -26.54 -3.82 -4.42
CA ASP A 644 -26.87 -5.02 -3.64
C ASP A 644 -25.98 -6.22 -3.96
N SER A 645 -25.24 -6.13 -5.08
CA SER A 645 -24.45 -7.21 -5.68
C SER A 645 -23.02 -6.75 -5.97
N LEU A 646 -22.04 -7.42 -5.36
CA LEU A 646 -20.62 -7.21 -5.63
C LEU A 646 -20.23 -7.55 -7.08
N PRO A 647 -20.67 -8.69 -7.67
CA PRO A 647 -20.39 -9.02 -9.06
C PRO A 647 -20.88 -7.95 -10.04
N THR A 648 -22.06 -7.39 -9.79
CA THR A 648 -22.63 -6.30 -10.62
C THR A 648 -21.76 -5.06 -10.55
N ALA A 649 -21.36 -4.64 -9.35
CA ALA A 649 -20.51 -3.48 -9.16
C ALA A 649 -19.14 -3.64 -9.82
N LEU A 650 -18.53 -4.82 -9.67
CA LEU A 650 -17.25 -5.16 -10.27
C LEU A 650 -17.31 -5.14 -11.80
N ALA A 651 -18.33 -5.77 -12.37
CA ALA A 651 -18.52 -5.82 -13.82
C ALA A 651 -18.76 -4.42 -14.40
N LEU A 652 -19.61 -3.61 -13.76
CA LEU A 652 -19.86 -2.23 -14.19
C LEU A 652 -18.59 -1.36 -14.08
N ALA A 653 -17.80 -1.49 -13.01
CA ALA A 653 -16.57 -0.72 -12.85
C ALA A 653 -15.56 -1.01 -13.98
N LYS A 654 -15.40 -2.29 -14.34
CA LYS A 654 -14.55 -2.71 -15.46
C LYS A 654 -15.07 -2.19 -16.79
N GLU A 655 -16.36 -2.36 -17.06
CA GLU A 655 -16.97 -1.90 -18.31
C GLU A 655 -16.91 -0.38 -18.45
N LEU A 656 -17.11 0.37 -17.36
CA LEU A 656 -16.93 1.83 -17.35
C LEU A 656 -15.49 2.24 -17.69
N ARG A 657 -14.49 1.60 -17.08
CA ARG A 657 -13.08 1.85 -17.40
C ARG A 657 -12.80 1.57 -18.87
N ASP A 658 -13.17 0.39 -19.35
CA ASP A 658 -12.80 -0.10 -20.67
C ASP A 658 -13.53 0.69 -21.79
N GLU A 659 -14.84 0.92 -21.66
CA GLU A 659 -15.64 1.66 -22.64
C GLU A 659 -15.21 3.13 -22.71
N THR A 660 -14.97 3.79 -21.57
CA THR A 660 -14.54 5.20 -21.60
C THR A 660 -13.13 5.39 -22.14
N ALA A 661 -12.24 4.41 -21.95
CA ALA A 661 -10.89 4.42 -22.53
C ALA A 661 -10.88 4.11 -24.04
N ALA A 662 -11.86 3.36 -24.55
CA ALA A 662 -11.94 2.98 -25.96
C ALA A 662 -12.46 4.10 -26.88
N VAL A 663 -13.10 5.13 -26.31
CA VAL A 663 -13.69 6.24 -27.08
C VAL A 663 -12.64 7.30 -27.42
N ASP A 664 -12.54 7.64 -28.70
CA ASP A 664 -11.76 8.79 -29.18
C ASP A 664 -12.52 10.10 -28.93
N TRP A 665 -12.33 10.68 -27.74
CA TRP A 665 -13.00 11.90 -27.29
C TRP A 665 -12.69 13.14 -28.13
N THR A 666 -11.58 13.14 -28.88
CA THR A 666 -11.20 14.28 -29.74
C THR A 666 -12.21 14.51 -30.86
N ARG A 667 -12.87 13.44 -31.33
CA ARG A 667 -13.97 13.51 -32.31
C ARG A 667 -15.18 14.25 -31.78
N HIS A 668 -15.32 14.32 -30.46
CA HIS A 668 -16.36 15.04 -29.75
C HIS A 668 -15.87 16.39 -29.21
N GLN A 669 -14.71 16.90 -29.66
CA GLN A 669 -14.12 18.17 -29.19
C GLN A 669 -13.74 18.14 -27.68
N LEU A 670 -13.59 16.95 -27.12
CA LEU A 670 -13.13 16.73 -25.76
C LEU A 670 -11.66 16.23 -25.78
N PRO A 671 -10.87 16.48 -24.72
CA PRO A 671 -9.52 15.94 -24.62
C PRO A 671 -9.52 14.40 -24.65
N ASP A 672 -8.54 13.80 -25.33
CA ASP A 672 -8.29 12.35 -25.33
C ASP A 672 -7.93 11.82 -23.93
N SER A 673 -7.38 12.67 -23.07
CA SER A 673 -6.98 12.33 -21.70
C SER A 673 -8.13 12.13 -20.70
N LEU A 674 -9.39 12.30 -21.11
CA LEU A 674 -10.55 12.11 -20.21
C LEU A 674 -10.72 10.63 -19.88
N THR A 675 -10.49 10.28 -18.62
CA THR A 675 -10.66 8.92 -18.11
C THR A 675 -11.09 8.94 -16.66
N TYR A 676 -11.86 7.94 -16.25
CA TYR A 676 -12.27 7.79 -14.86
C TYR A 676 -11.14 7.29 -13.97
N ARG A 677 -11.13 7.79 -12.74
CA ARG A 677 -10.57 7.10 -11.56
C ARG A 677 -11.73 6.40 -10.89
N ILE A 678 -11.65 5.09 -10.65
CA ILE A 678 -12.77 4.35 -10.06
C ILE A 678 -12.31 3.69 -8.76
N SER A 679 -13.04 3.90 -7.68
CA SER A 679 -12.83 3.20 -6.41
C SER A 679 -14.04 2.35 -6.04
N LEU A 680 -13.76 1.17 -5.52
CA LEU A 680 -14.73 0.21 -5.00
C LEU A 680 -14.47 -0.03 -3.53
N ASP A 681 -15.53 0.04 -2.73
CA ASP A 681 -15.50 -0.36 -1.33
C ASP A 681 -16.74 -1.20 -1.00
N ALA A 682 -16.64 -2.02 0.04
CA ALA A 682 -17.78 -2.73 0.61
C ALA A 682 -17.70 -2.74 2.13
N GLY A 683 -18.83 -2.45 2.77
CA GLY A 683 -18.96 -2.57 4.22
C GLY A 683 -20.26 -1.98 4.76
N PRO A 684 -20.44 -2.03 6.10
CA PRO A 684 -21.66 -1.59 6.77
C PRO A 684 -22.06 -0.15 6.43
N CYS A 685 -23.35 0.05 6.23
CA CYS A 685 -23.91 1.37 5.99
C CYS A 685 -25.37 1.48 6.40
N PHE A 686 -25.84 2.72 6.50
CA PHE A 686 -27.24 3.03 6.73
C PHE A 686 -27.88 3.51 5.44
N SER A 687 -29.13 3.13 5.22
CA SER A 687 -29.96 3.69 4.17
C SER A 687 -31.13 4.45 4.77
N TYR A 688 -31.45 5.61 4.21
CA TYR A 688 -32.56 6.47 4.64
C TYR A 688 -33.18 7.18 3.45
N ARG A 689 -34.41 7.66 3.59
CA ARG A 689 -35.04 8.50 2.56
C ARG A 689 -34.65 9.95 2.80
N ASP A 690 -33.99 10.59 1.84
CA ASP A 690 -33.60 11.99 1.94
C ASP A 690 -34.87 12.88 2.00
N PRO A 691 -35.08 13.65 3.07
CA PRO A 691 -36.26 14.52 3.17
C PRO A 691 -36.25 15.69 2.18
N ILE A 692 -35.11 16.01 1.56
CA ILE A 692 -34.97 17.10 0.59
C ILE A 692 -35.29 16.60 -0.82
N THR A 693 -34.59 15.55 -1.29
CA THR A 693 -34.77 15.04 -2.66
C THR A 693 -35.81 13.93 -2.79
N GLY A 694 -36.26 13.35 -1.66
CA GLY A 694 -37.19 12.22 -1.61
C GLY A 694 -36.62 10.87 -2.07
N GLN A 695 -35.33 10.84 -2.42
CA GLN A 695 -34.62 9.68 -2.97
C GLN A 695 -34.04 8.81 -1.84
N GLN A 696 -33.74 7.55 -2.16
CA GLN A 696 -33.04 6.66 -1.24
C GLN A 696 -31.56 7.06 -1.17
N GLU A 697 -31.08 7.33 0.04
CA GLU A 697 -29.71 7.71 0.32
C GLU A 697 -28.98 6.72 1.21
N TYR A 698 -27.65 6.79 1.18
CA TYR A 698 -26.75 5.92 1.91
C TYR A 698 -25.67 6.73 2.63
N CYS A 699 -25.40 6.38 3.89
CA CYS A 699 -24.35 7.00 4.68
C CYS A 699 -23.63 6.00 5.57
N GLY A 700 -22.43 6.36 6.03
CA GLY A 700 -21.63 5.53 6.92
C GLY A 700 -20.14 5.71 6.71
N HIS A 701 -19.35 5.07 7.56
CA HIS A 701 -17.88 5.11 7.50
C HIS A 701 -17.36 4.62 6.14
N TYR A 702 -17.89 3.50 5.64
CA TYR A 702 -17.48 2.89 4.38
C TYR A 702 -17.83 3.73 3.15
N VAL A 703 -18.96 4.45 3.17
CA VAL A 703 -19.33 5.40 2.11
C VAL A 703 -18.28 6.52 2.03
N VAL A 704 -17.88 7.06 3.17
CA VAL A 704 -16.85 8.12 3.23
C VAL A 704 -15.49 7.59 2.82
N ARG A 705 -15.14 6.36 3.23
CA ARG A 705 -13.86 5.74 2.88
C ARG A 705 -13.73 5.51 1.38
N ALA A 706 -14.78 4.98 0.73
CA ALA A 706 -14.83 4.84 -0.73
C ALA A 706 -14.58 6.18 -1.44
N ALA A 707 -15.30 7.23 -1.02
CA ALA A 707 -15.13 8.59 -1.56
C ALA A 707 -13.72 9.19 -1.32
N ARG A 708 -12.98 8.70 -0.32
CA ARG A 708 -11.60 9.13 -0.04
C ARG A 708 -10.57 8.31 -0.79
N MET A 709 -10.94 7.12 -1.26
CA MET A 709 -10.09 6.26 -2.06
C MET A 709 -10.06 6.67 -3.53
N GLU A 710 -11.16 7.20 -4.09
CA GLU A 710 -11.16 7.69 -5.48
C GLU A 710 -10.03 8.68 -5.80
N PRO A 711 -9.78 9.75 -5.02
CA PRO A 711 -8.78 10.76 -5.38
C PRO A 711 -7.34 10.23 -5.47
N VAL A 712 -7.08 9.12 -4.79
CA VAL A 712 -5.78 8.43 -4.73
C VAL A 712 -5.72 7.23 -5.70
N THR A 713 -6.82 6.91 -6.38
CA THR A 713 -6.81 5.95 -7.48
C THR A 713 -6.15 6.55 -8.72
N PRO A 714 -5.19 5.86 -9.37
CA PRO A 714 -4.62 6.31 -10.62
C PRO A 714 -5.69 6.47 -11.74
N PRO A 715 -5.57 7.48 -12.60
CA PRO A 715 -6.46 7.64 -13.75
C PRO A 715 -6.48 6.42 -14.67
N GLY A 716 -7.67 6.04 -15.15
CA GLY A 716 -7.86 4.87 -16.01
C GLY A 716 -7.81 3.54 -15.26
N GLN A 717 -7.79 3.55 -13.93
CA GLN A 717 -7.73 2.34 -13.11
C GLN A 717 -8.95 2.21 -12.20
N VAL A 718 -9.21 0.96 -11.83
CA VAL A 718 -10.22 0.57 -10.85
C VAL A 718 -9.49 0.00 -9.65
N PHE A 719 -9.57 0.68 -8.51
CA PHE A 719 -9.04 0.19 -7.24
C PHE A 719 -10.17 -0.30 -6.36
N ALA A 720 -9.96 -1.41 -5.67
CA ALA A 720 -10.84 -1.96 -4.66
C ALA A 720 -10.16 -1.96 -3.29
N SER A 721 -10.91 -1.63 -2.24
CA SER A 721 -10.43 -1.76 -0.86
C SER A 721 -10.26 -3.24 -0.48
N GLU A 722 -9.43 -3.53 0.53
CA GLU A 722 -9.32 -4.88 1.09
C GLU A 722 -10.67 -5.45 1.53
N THR A 723 -11.58 -4.63 2.07
CA THR A 723 -12.88 -5.14 2.50
C THR A 723 -13.75 -5.51 1.31
N PHE A 724 -13.70 -4.75 0.21
CA PHE A 724 -14.33 -5.14 -1.05
C PHE A 724 -13.77 -6.48 -1.54
N VAL A 725 -12.44 -6.62 -1.60
CA VAL A 725 -11.81 -7.87 -2.06
C VAL A 725 -12.15 -9.03 -1.13
N ALA A 726 -12.14 -8.83 0.19
CA ALA A 726 -12.51 -9.85 1.16
C ALA A 726 -13.95 -10.33 0.93
N MET A 727 -14.89 -9.41 0.74
CA MET A 727 -16.27 -9.76 0.38
C MET A 727 -16.35 -10.44 -0.99
N ALA A 728 -15.57 -10.00 -1.99
CA ALA A 728 -15.56 -10.62 -3.32
C ALA A 728 -15.08 -12.08 -3.26
N ARG A 729 -14.04 -12.36 -2.47
CA ARG A 729 -13.53 -13.73 -2.22
C ARG A 729 -14.54 -14.61 -1.50
N MET A 730 -15.42 -14.01 -0.69
CA MET A 730 -16.57 -14.70 -0.07
C MET A 730 -17.67 -15.06 -1.06
N GLN A 731 -17.78 -14.38 -2.20
CA GLN A 731 -18.75 -14.70 -3.25
C GLN A 731 -18.17 -15.62 -4.33
N GLY A 732 -16.94 -16.11 -4.14
CA GLY A 732 -16.28 -17.02 -5.08
C GLY A 732 -15.61 -16.31 -6.27
N ILE A 733 -15.51 -14.97 -6.24
CA ILE A 733 -14.77 -14.21 -7.27
C ILE A 733 -13.29 -14.63 -7.22
N ALA A 734 -12.71 -14.89 -8.38
CA ALA A 734 -11.35 -15.43 -8.51
C ALA A 734 -10.29 -14.48 -7.94
N ALA A 735 -9.22 -15.04 -7.36
CA ALA A 735 -8.12 -14.25 -6.81
C ALA A 735 -7.40 -13.47 -7.93
N ALA A 736 -7.28 -14.07 -9.12
CA ALA A 736 -6.63 -13.47 -10.28
C ALA A 736 -7.26 -12.14 -10.72
N THR A 737 -8.49 -11.85 -10.29
CA THR A 737 -9.19 -10.58 -10.56
C THR A 737 -8.59 -9.39 -9.79
N PHE A 738 -7.89 -9.64 -8.68
CA PHE A 738 -7.38 -8.59 -7.80
C PHE A 738 -5.86 -8.74 -7.63
N SER A 739 -5.11 -7.67 -7.88
CA SER A 739 -3.69 -7.58 -7.60
C SER A 739 -3.47 -6.62 -6.44
N TYR A 740 -2.79 -7.05 -5.38
CA TYR A 740 -2.50 -6.18 -4.24
C TYR A 740 -1.62 -5.01 -4.67
N ALA A 741 -2.14 -3.79 -4.54
CA ALA A 741 -1.44 -2.59 -4.97
C ALA A 741 -0.58 -1.98 -3.85
N GLY A 742 -0.95 -2.17 -2.59
CA GLY A 742 -0.19 -1.62 -1.46
C GLY A 742 -1.11 -0.96 -0.44
N GLN A 743 -0.51 -0.23 0.49
CA GLN A 743 -1.24 0.48 1.53
C GLN A 743 -1.31 1.97 1.16
N ILE A 744 -2.54 2.48 1.00
CA ILE A 744 -2.78 3.87 0.60
C ILE A 744 -3.15 4.70 1.82
N ALA A 745 -2.41 5.77 2.08
CA ALA A 745 -2.82 6.80 3.01
C ALA A 745 -3.98 7.62 2.41
N LEU A 746 -5.11 7.65 3.11
CA LEU A 746 -6.29 8.37 2.68
C LEU A 746 -6.20 9.86 3.04
N PRO A 747 -6.69 10.77 2.18
CA PRO A 747 -6.64 12.22 2.42
C PRO A 747 -7.25 12.64 3.77
N LYS A 748 -6.80 13.78 4.30
CA LYS A 748 -7.30 14.38 5.55
C LYS A 748 -7.09 13.50 6.79
N ASN A 749 -5.99 12.76 6.82
CA ASN A 749 -5.62 11.86 7.93
C ASN A 749 -6.70 10.81 8.24
N TYR A 750 -7.38 10.30 7.20
CA TYR A 750 -8.47 9.31 7.36
C TYR A 750 -7.95 7.88 7.60
N GLY A 751 -6.65 7.72 7.84
CA GLY A 751 -5.97 6.44 8.02
C GLY A 751 -5.43 5.89 6.71
N CYS A 752 -5.14 4.58 6.70
CA CYS A 752 -4.68 3.89 5.50
C CYS A 752 -5.65 2.78 5.11
N VAL A 753 -5.68 2.44 3.82
CA VAL A 753 -6.43 1.30 3.29
C VAL A 753 -5.51 0.44 2.44
N GLN A 754 -5.58 -0.88 2.61
CA GLN A 754 -4.98 -1.80 1.65
C GLN A 754 -5.81 -1.76 0.36
N ALA A 755 -5.17 -1.43 -0.75
CA ALA A 755 -5.79 -1.28 -2.05
C ALA A 755 -5.37 -2.39 -3.00
N PHE A 756 -6.28 -2.75 -3.88
CA PHE A 756 -6.10 -3.80 -4.88
C PHE A 756 -6.52 -3.26 -6.24
N HIS A 757 -5.66 -3.42 -7.24
CA HIS A 757 -6.02 -3.16 -8.62
C HIS A 757 -6.96 -4.26 -9.12
N VAL A 758 -8.02 -3.86 -9.81
CA VAL A 758 -8.94 -4.76 -10.49
C VAL A 758 -8.49 -4.94 -11.94
N ALA A 759 -8.15 -6.18 -12.31
CA ALA A 759 -7.74 -6.54 -13.67
C ALA A 759 -8.89 -6.35 -14.68
#